data_AF-A0A6F9BJR1-F1
#
_entry.id   AF-A0A6F9BJR1-F1
#
_cell.length_a   1.000
_cell.length_b   1.000
_cell.length_c   1.000
_cell.angle_alpha   90.00
_cell.angle_beta   90.00
_cell.angle_gamma   90.00
#
_symmetry.space_group_name_H-M   'P 1'
#
loop_
_entity.id
_entity.type
_entity.pdbx_description
1 polymer ?
#
loop_
_entity_poly.entity_id
_entity_poly.type
_entity_poly.pdbx_seq_one_letter_code
_entity_poly.pdbx_strand_id
1 'polypeptide(L)'
;MALSKMTVIMNDLLLYYDRGRRREGESEEDKREYKFREARLLQDYTELEEENISLQKQVSGLKQTQVEFEGLKHEIRRLEEDTQFLNSQLEDAIRLKEIAERQLGEALETIKTEREQKAALRKELSHYMSIGDSMYHSPLSISLDGLKFSDDAATEPNNDEALHGYENGFSKLANAITEDNRASTPKKGDLFRPVPSLVDDLLSELNISEIQKLKQQLLQMEREKVSLVSTLQDSQKQLEQAHGALEEHQDKVSRLTENLNAIRRLQASKERQSALDNEKERDSNEDGDYYEEELKTLKAEYQSCQSHYEEDRGRLETHVTALGEKLASLEKTSHVEREEKARLEKELRKVSDVAGESQGSLSVAQDELVTFSEELATLYNHVCMCNNQTPNRVMLDFYKQGKGGRTSPEGRGRRSPILLTKGLFPVPEAADSAPSPVSSPPSPREPMNVYNLVAIIRDQIKHLQLAVDRTTELSRQRMASLELGTVADKDKEACMGEILKLKSLLSTKREQIATLRTVLKANKQTAEVALANLKSKYENEKAMVTETMMKLRNELKALKEDAATFSSLRAMFATRLQQSSYHAVLKVEERGGEGCAIHRNDGGAGGEGVEASLRSFKRQRDQKLALTQRLEDLEFDTEQTRRGGKPKARTTNGRTTNGQTNTANNPRVSHGLTCAGIGRPNEPNAMPNGIRGGPVVFCSEKYKIYCD
;
A
#
# COMPACT_ATOMS: atom_id res chain seq x y z
N MET A 1 -78.40 -22.87 77.48
CA MET A 1 -77.87 -23.76 76.43
C MET A 1 -77.85 -23.10 75.04
N ALA A 2 -78.95 -22.53 74.54
CA ALA A 2 -78.99 -21.90 73.20
C ALA A 2 -77.94 -20.79 72.97
N LEU A 3 -77.81 -19.84 73.90
CA LEU A 3 -76.78 -18.78 73.84
C LEU A 3 -75.36 -19.33 73.65
N SER A 4 -74.97 -20.36 74.41
CA SER A 4 -73.64 -20.97 74.30
C SER A 4 -73.40 -21.62 72.93
N LYS A 5 -74.42 -22.25 72.31
CA LYS A 5 -74.31 -22.75 70.93
C LYS A 5 -74.14 -21.62 69.94
N MET A 6 -74.86 -20.50 70.14
CA MET A 6 -74.77 -19.33 69.27
C MET A 6 -73.41 -18.62 69.37
N THR A 7 -72.79 -18.56 70.56
CA THR A 7 -71.42 -18.06 70.75
C THR A 7 -70.38 -18.93 70.02
N VAL A 8 -70.51 -20.26 70.07
CA VAL A 8 -69.60 -21.18 69.36
C VAL A 8 -69.73 -20.98 67.84
N ILE A 9 -70.95 -20.97 67.30
CA ILE A 9 -71.20 -20.75 65.87
C ILE A 9 -70.67 -19.38 65.41
N MET A 10 -70.82 -18.33 66.23
CA MET A 10 -70.32 -16.99 65.93
C MET A 10 -68.78 -16.94 65.91
N ASN A 11 -68.11 -17.63 66.83
CA ASN A 11 -66.64 -17.75 66.84
C ASN A 11 -66.13 -18.56 65.64
N ASP A 12 -66.79 -19.66 65.27
CA ASP A 12 -66.42 -20.46 64.10
C ASP A 12 -66.59 -19.65 62.80
N LEU A 13 -67.66 -18.86 62.68
CA LEU A 13 -67.88 -17.93 61.55
C LEU A 13 -66.81 -16.84 61.49
N LEU A 14 -66.44 -16.24 62.63
CA LEU A 14 -65.34 -15.27 62.71
C LEU A 14 -64.00 -15.90 62.27
N LEU A 15 -63.68 -17.09 62.77
CA LEU A 15 -62.47 -17.82 62.37
C LEU A 15 -62.46 -18.19 60.89
N TYR A 16 -63.62 -18.54 60.31
CA TYR A 16 -63.76 -18.78 58.86
C TYR A 16 -63.55 -17.49 58.06
N TYR A 17 -64.10 -16.38 58.52
CA TYR A 17 -63.98 -15.06 57.87
C TYR A 17 -62.53 -14.54 57.95
N ASP A 18 -61.86 -14.63 59.09
CA ASP A 18 -60.44 -14.30 59.25
C ASP A 18 -59.53 -15.20 58.41
N ARG A 19 -59.87 -16.48 58.25
CA ARG A 19 -59.13 -17.43 57.39
C ARG A 19 -59.44 -17.22 55.90
N GLY A 20 -60.58 -16.64 55.55
CA GLY A 20 -60.90 -16.14 54.20
C GLY A 20 -60.04 -14.92 53.87
N ARG A 21 -60.12 -13.89 54.71
CA ARG A 21 -59.39 -12.63 54.55
C ARG A 21 -57.87 -12.81 54.47
N ARG A 22 -57.31 -13.77 55.24
CA ARG A 22 -55.88 -14.14 55.13
C ARG A 22 -55.52 -14.74 53.77
N ARG A 23 -56.29 -15.71 53.28
CA ARG A 23 -56.07 -16.31 51.94
C ARG A 23 -56.24 -15.32 50.80
N GLU A 24 -57.14 -14.35 50.94
CA GLU A 24 -57.25 -13.23 50.00
C GLU A 24 -56.00 -12.34 50.04
N GLY A 25 -55.52 -11.99 51.23
CA GLY A 25 -54.28 -11.22 51.42
C GLY A 25 -53.04 -11.92 50.84
N GLU A 26 -52.89 -13.22 51.11
CA GLU A 26 -51.84 -14.09 50.56
C GLU A 26 -51.93 -14.14 49.02
N SER A 27 -53.12 -14.36 48.45
CA SER A 27 -53.31 -14.38 46.99
C SER A 27 -52.99 -13.03 46.33
N GLU A 28 -53.32 -11.90 46.97
CA GLU A 28 -52.95 -10.57 46.48
C GLU A 28 -51.46 -10.25 46.68
N GLU A 29 -50.77 -10.89 47.62
CA GLU A 29 -49.31 -10.81 47.76
C GLU A 29 -48.59 -11.63 46.68
N ASP A 30 -49.03 -12.87 46.44
CA ASP A 30 -48.53 -13.70 45.35
C ASP A 30 -48.72 -12.99 43.99
N LYS A 31 -49.91 -12.44 43.71
CA LYS A 31 -50.16 -11.64 42.49
C LYS A 31 -49.21 -10.45 42.36
N ARG A 32 -48.83 -9.80 43.47
CA ARG A 32 -47.84 -8.71 43.48
C ARG A 32 -46.41 -9.23 43.23
N GLU A 33 -46.02 -10.35 43.83
CA GLU A 33 -44.70 -10.96 43.58
C GLU A 33 -44.57 -11.43 42.12
N TYR A 34 -45.62 -12.05 41.55
CA TYR A 34 -45.66 -12.42 40.12
C TYR A 34 -45.53 -11.20 39.21
N LYS A 35 -46.33 -10.14 39.42
CA LYS A 35 -46.23 -8.89 38.62
C LYS A 35 -44.87 -8.22 38.72
N PHE A 36 -44.24 -8.21 39.90
CA PHE A 36 -42.88 -7.67 40.06
C PHE A 36 -41.83 -8.50 39.31
N ARG A 37 -41.98 -9.83 39.31
CA ARG A 37 -41.10 -10.77 38.62
C ARG A 37 -41.26 -10.68 37.10
N GLU A 38 -42.49 -10.51 36.62
CA GLU A 38 -42.83 -10.25 35.21
C GLU A 38 -42.27 -8.91 34.74
N ALA A 39 -42.49 -7.81 35.47
CA ALA A 39 -41.95 -6.50 35.14
C ALA A 39 -40.41 -6.50 35.07
N ARG A 40 -39.75 -7.23 35.98
CA ARG A 40 -38.29 -7.41 35.94
C ARG A 40 -37.83 -8.21 34.74
N LEU A 41 -38.51 -9.30 34.39
CA LEU A 41 -38.19 -10.07 33.18
C LEU A 41 -38.36 -9.22 31.92
N LEU A 42 -39.43 -8.42 31.83
CA LEU A 42 -39.64 -7.47 30.72
C LEU A 42 -38.52 -6.42 30.63
N GLN A 43 -38.03 -5.91 31.76
CA GLN A 43 -36.85 -5.04 31.78
C GLN A 43 -35.60 -5.78 31.27
N ASP A 44 -35.30 -6.96 31.82
CA ASP A 44 -34.14 -7.76 31.40
C ASP A 44 -34.22 -8.11 29.89
N TYR A 45 -35.42 -8.37 29.33
CA TYR A 45 -35.64 -8.53 27.89
C TYR A 45 -35.38 -7.24 27.09
N THR A 46 -35.84 -6.08 27.58
CA THR A 46 -35.64 -4.78 26.90
C THR A 46 -34.15 -4.42 26.85
N GLU A 47 -33.41 -4.63 27.94
CA GLU A 47 -31.96 -4.41 27.99
C GLU A 47 -31.22 -5.32 26.98
N LEU A 48 -31.63 -6.59 26.84
CA LEU A 48 -31.08 -7.52 25.84
C LEU A 48 -31.44 -7.14 24.39
N GLU A 49 -32.63 -6.58 24.14
CA GLU A 49 -33.02 -6.07 22.82
C GLU A 49 -32.18 -4.83 22.43
N GLU A 50 -31.95 -3.89 23.36
CA GLU A 50 -31.08 -2.73 23.15
C GLU A 50 -29.63 -3.15 22.85
N GLU A 51 -29.08 -4.11 23.60
CA GLU A 51 -27.74 -4.67 23.35
C GLU A 51 -27.65 -5.36 21.97
N ASN A 52 -28.68 -6.13 21.58
CA ASN A 52 -28.73 -6.81 20.29
C ASN A 52 -28.78 -5.79 19.13
N ILE A 53 -29.60 -4.74 19.25
CA ILE A 53 -29.64 -3.64 18.27
C ILE A 53 -28.28 -2.91 18.18
N SER A 54 -27.61 -2.69 19.32
CA SER A 54 -26.26 -2.09 19.37
C SER A 54 -25.22 -2.97 18.66
N LEU A 55 -25.23 -4.28 18.91
CA LEU A 55 -24.36 -5.24 18.24
C LEU A 55 -24.63 -5.34 16.74
N GLN A 56 -25.91 -5.35 16.31
CA GLN A 56 -26.26 -5.32 14.88
C GLN A 56 -25.77 -4.05 14.19
N LYS A 57 -25.87 -2.89 14.84
CA LYS A 57 -25.31 -1.62 14.34
C LYS A 57 -23.79 -1.67 14.22
N GLN A 58 -23.09 -2.21 15.22
CA GLN A 58 -21.63 -2.38 15.17
C GLN A 58 -21.20 -3.33 14.04
N VAL A 59 -21.86 -4.49 13.90
CA VAL A 59 -21.60 -5.44 12.80
C VAL A 59 -21.87 -4.81 11.43
N SER A 60 -22.91 -3.99 11.31
CA SER A 60 -23.21 -3.27 10.06
C SER A 60 -22.15 -2.22 9.73
N GLY A 61 -21.70 -1.44 10.73
CA GLY A 61 -20.60 -0.48 10.57
C GLY A 61 -19.26 -1.15 10.23
N LEU A 62 -18.96 -2.31 10.84
CA LEU A 62 -17.78 -3.10 10.50
C LEU A 62 -17.85 -3.62 9.05
N LYS A 63 -19.01 -4.12 8.60
CA LYS A 63 -19.21 -4.53 7.19
C LYS A 63 -19.04 -3.36 6.22
N GLN A 64 -19.55 -2.18 6.55
CA GLN A 64 -19.33 -0.98 5.73
C GLN A 64 -17.84 -0.62 5.67
N THR A 65 -17.16 -0.57 6.83
CA THR A 65 -15.72 -0.26 6.93
C THR A 65 -14.88 -1.29 6.14
N GLN A 66 -15.29 -2.56 6.12
CA GLN A 66 -14.64 -3.61 5.34
C GLN A 66 -14.78 -3.39 3.82
N VAL A 67 -15.94 -2.94 3.35
CA VAL A 67 -16.15 -2.58 1.93
C VAL A 67 -15.32 -1.35 1.56
N GLU A 68 -15.27 -0.33 2.42
CA GLU A 68 -14.42 0.86 2.24
C GLU A 68 -12.93 0.49 2.18
N PHE A 69 -12.48 -0.43 3.06
CA PHE A 69 -11.11 -0.94 3.06
C PHE A 69 -10.75 -1.70 1.77
N GLU A 70 -11.61 -2.60 1.29
CA GLU A 70 -11.37 -3.28 0.00
C GLU A 70 -11.37 -2.29 -1.17
N GLY A 71 -12.25 -1.27 -1.16
CA GLY A 71 -12.24 -0.18 -2.13
C GLY A 71 -10.90 0.58 -2.16
N LEU A 72 -10.38 0.98 -1.00
CA LEU A 72 -9.06 1.61 -0.89
C LEU A 72 -7.92 0.70 -1.34
N LYS A 73 -8.00 -0.61 -1.07
CA LYS A 73 -7.02 -1.62 -1.52
C LYS A 73 -7.06 -1.86 -3.03
N HIS A 74 -8.19 -1.63 -3.70
CA HIS A 74 -8.25 -1.57 -5.17
C HIS A 74 -7.62 -0.28 -5.71
N GLU A 75 -7.91 0.86 -5.10
CA GLU A 75 -7.34 2.16 -5.53
C GLU A 75 -5.82 2.24 -5.33
N ILE A 76 -5.28 1.67 -4.23
CA ILE A 76 -3.83 1.56 -4.01
C ILE A 76 -3.17 0.74 -5.13
N ARG A 77 -3.71 -0.43 -5.47
CA ARG A 77 -3.19 -1.25 -6.58
C ARG A 77 -3.21 -0.52 -7.91
N ARG A 78 -4.28 0.23 -8.20
CA ARG A 78 -4.41 1.05 -9.41
C ARG A 78 -3.31 2.13 -9.47
N LEU A 79 -3.05 2.80 -8.35
CA LEU A 79 -1.98 3.81 -8.23
C LEU A 79 -0.57 3.20 -8.29
N GLU A 80 -0.40 1.96 -7.82
CA GLU A 80 0.84 1.18 -7.97
C GLU A 80 1.11 0.82 -9.43
N GLU A 81 0.07 0.37 -10.17
CA GLU A 81 0.15 0.12 -11.62
C GLU A 81 0.47 1.42 -12.41
N ASP A 82 -0.22 2.54 -12.10
CA ASP A 82 0.08 3.86 -12.68
C ASP A 82 1.55 4.28 -12.42
N THR A 83 2.06 4.03 -11.20
CA THR A 83 3.44 4.36 -10.81
C THR A 83 4.47 3.50 -11.54
N GLN A 84 4.21 2.19 -11.70
CA GLN A 84 5.07 1.29 -12.47
C GLN A 84 5.15 1.71 -13.94
N PHE A 85 4.02 2.07 -14.55
CA PHE A 85 3.96 2.57 -15.92
C PHE A 85 4.71 3.90 -16.11
N LEU A 86 4.61 4.82 -15.15
CA LEU A 86 5.38 6.08 -15.16
C LEU A 86 6.88 5.84 -14.98
N ASN A 87 7.30 4.89 -14.14
CA ASN A 87 8.70 4.52 -13.99
C ASN A 87 9.28 3.90 -15.28
N SER A 88 8.55 3.00 -15.95
CA SER A 88 8.96 2.44 -17.24
C SER A 88 9.16 3.52 -18.30
N GLN A 89 8.24 4.49 -18.42
CA GLN A 89 8.42 5.64 -19.32
C GLN A 89 9.61 6.53 -18.95
N LEU A 90 9.91 6.68 -17.65
CA LEU A 90 11.07 7.43 -17.17
C LEU A 90 12.38 6.70 -17.53
N GLU A 91 12.44 5.38 -17.39
CA GLU A 91 13.58 4.55 -17.77
C GLU A 91 13.84 4.61 -19.28
N ASP A 92 12.80 4.51 -20.11
CA ASP A 92 12.90 4.69 -21.57
C ASP A 92 13.38 6.11 -21.93
N ALA A 93 12.88 7.14 -21.26
CA ALA A 93 13.32 8.52 -21.47
C ALA A 93 14.79 8.75 -21.05
N ILE A 94 15.25 8.11 -19.97
CA ILE A 94 16.66 8.11 -19.54
C ILE A 94 17.53 7.41 -20.60
N ARG A 95 17.11 6.23 -21.08
CA ARG A 95 17.84 5.48 -22.12
C ARG A 95 17.96 6.28 -23.42
N LEU A 96 16.89 6.95 -23.85
CA LEU A 96 16.92 7.84 -25.03
C LEU A 96 17.85 9.04 -24.81
N LYS A 97 17.83 9.64 -23.61
CA LYS A 97 18.75 10.72 -23.24
C LYS A 97 20.21 10.27 -23.31
N GLU A 98 20.55 9.10 -22.77
CA GLU A 98 21.93 8.56 -22.82
C GLU A 98 22.40 8.29 -24.25
N ILE A 99 21.50 7.85 -25.14
CA ILE A 99 21.81 7.68 -26.57
C ILE A 99 22.12 9.04 -27.21
N ALA A 100 21.27 10.05 -26.96
CA ALA A 100 21.49 11.40 -27.47
C ALA A 100 22.78 12.05 -26.92
N GLU A 101 23.09 11.82 -25.64
CA GLU A 101 24.34 12.30 -25.01
C GLU A 101 25.59 11.63 -25.61
N ARG A 102 25.54 10.31 -25.89
CA ARG A 102 26.62 9.61 -26.60
C ARG A 102 26.81 10.11 -28.04
N GLN A 103 25.73 10.23 -28.81
CA GLN A 103 25.77 10.76 -30.18
C GLN A 103 26.33 12.19 -30.24
N LEU A 104 25.94 13.05 -29.28
CA LEU A 104 26.50 14.38 -29.14
C LEU A 104 28.01 14.35 -28.82
N GLY A 105 28.44 13.44 -27.94
CA GLY A 105 29.86 13.24 -27.62
C GLY A 105 30.69 12.80 -28.82
N GLU A 106 30.19 11.83 -29.59
CA GLU A 106 30.82 11.33 -30.82
C GLU A 106 30.95 12.43 -31.88
N ALA A 107 29.90 13.23 -32.08
CA ALA A 107 29.92 14.38 -32.99
C ALA A 107 30.93 15.46 -32.55
N LEU A 108 31.01 15.76 -31.24
CA LEU A 108 31.95 16.72 -30.70
C LEU A 108 33.41 16.27 -30.82
N GLU A 109 33.71 14.99 -30.59
CA GLU A 109 35.06 14.45 -30.79
C GLU A 109 35.43 14.40 -32.27
N THR A 110 34.48 14.08 -33.17
CA THR A 110 34.67 14.17 -34.63
C THR A 110 35.08 15.59 -35.03
N ILE A 111 34.31 16.62 -34.64
CA ILE A 111 34.62 18.03 -34.91
C ILE A 111 35.99 18.44 -34.30
N LYS A 112 36.36 17.89 -33.14
CA LYS A 112 37.68 18.14 -32.53
C LYS A 112 38.80 17.54 -33.37
N THR A 113 38.69 16.29 -33.82
CA THR A 113 39.70 15.67 -34.69
C THR A 113 39.83 16.40 -36.04
N GLU A 114 38.73 16.84 -36.66
CA GLU A 114 38.77 17.67 -37.87
C GLU A 114 39.48 19.01 -37.65
N ARG A 115 39.25 19.67 -36.50
CA ARG A 115 39.95 20.91 -36.13
C ARG A 115 41.44 20.68 -35.93
N GLU A 116 41.83 19.56 -35.31
CA GLU A 116 43.22 19.17 -35.12
C GLU A 116 43.92 18.83 -36.44
N GLN A 117 43.27 18.08 -37.34
CA GLN A 117 43.74 17.83 -38.70
C GLN A 117 43.90 19.13 -39.50
N LYS A 118 42.91 20.03 -39.46
CA LYS A 118 42.97 21.35 -40.11
C LYS A 118 44.08 22.23 -39.53
N ALA A 119 44.39 22.10 -38.23
CA ALA A 119 45.51 22.77 -37.61
C ALA A 119 46.86 22.16 -38.00
N ALA A 120 46.96 20.83 -38.16
CA ALA A 120 48.14 20.14 -38.65
C ALA A 120 48.47 20.54 -40.10
N LEU A 121 47.49 20.45 -41.02
CA LEU A 121 47.64 20.88 -42.42
C LEU A 121 48.05 22.36 -42.55
N ARG A 122 47.53 23.24 -41.66
CA ARG A 122 47.98 24.65 -41.60
C ARG A 122 49.43 24.79 -41.14
N LYS A 123 49.90 23.97 -40.21
CA LYS A 123 51.32 23.95 -39.79
C LYS A 123 52.21 23.45 -40.91
N GLU A 124 51.82 22.39 -41.60
CA GLU A 124 52.55 21.87 -42.77
C GLU A 124 52.63 22.92 -43.89
N LEU A 125 51.50 23.53 -44.27
CA LEU A 125 51.48 24.62 -45.26
C LEU A 125 52.38 25.80 -44.84
N SER A 126 52.31 26.21 -43.57
CA SER A 126 53.20 27.26 -43.02
C SER A 126 54.67 26.84 -43.01
N HIS A 127 54.98 25.56 -42.84
CA HIS A 127 56.34 25.02 -42.90
C HIS A 127 56.88 25.03 -44.33
N TYR A 128 56.07 24.61 -45.32
CA TYR A 128 56.41 24.74 -46.73
C TYR A 128 56.61 26.19 -47.17
N MET A 129 55.76 27.12 -46.71
CA MET A 129 55.96 28.56 -46.94
C MET A 129 57.27 29.07 -46.31
N SER A 130 57.55 28.69 -45.06
CA SER A 130 58.79 29.09 -44.36
C SER A 130 60.07 28.49 -44.99
N ILE A 131 59.99 27.29 -45.59
CA ILE A 131 61.10 26.71 -46.36
C ILE A 131 61.26 27.45 -47.69
N GLY A 132 60.15 27.82 -48.35
CA GLY A 132 60.16 28.64 -49.56
C GLY A 132 60.81 30.02 -49.35
N ASP A 133 60.44 30.72 -48.27
CA ASP A 133 61.02 32.03 -47.89
C ASP A 133 62.53 31.94 -47.60
N SER A 134 63.03 30.79 -47.12
CA SER A 134 64.45 30.60 -46.85
C SER A 134 65.31 30.44 -48.12
N MET A 135 64.71 30.17 -49.28
CA MET A 135 65.42 29.91 -50.55
C MET A 135 65.25 31.04 -51.58
N TYR A 136 64.27 31.94 -51.43
CA TYR A 136 63.99 33.00 -52.40
C TYR A 136 63.68 34.35 -51.75
N HIS A 137 64.70 35.04 -51.24
CA HIS A 137 64.62 36.49 -51.07
C HIS A 137 64.68 37.20 -52.44
N SER A 138 63.57 37.21 -53.17
CA SER A 138 63.40 38.00 -54.40
C SER A 138 62.04 38.72 -54.38
N PRO A 139 62.01 40.07 -54.36
CA PRO A 139 60.78 40.81 -54.16
C PRO A 139 60.00 40.96 -55.46
N LEU A 140 59.06 40.06 -55.72
CA LEU A 140 58.04 40.23 -56.76
C LEU A 140 56.64 40.26 -56.14
N SER A 141 56.20 41.48 -55.82
CA SER A 141 54.81 41.81 -55.56
C SER A 141 53.97 41.59 -56.83
N ILE A 142 53.41 40.40 -57.00
CA ILE A 142 52.36 40.17 -58.00
C ILE A 142 51.05 40.68 -57.43
N SER A 143 50.67 41.90 -57.83
CA SER A 143 49.31 42.39 -57.65
C SER A 143 48.39 41.61 -58.59
N LEU A 144 47.68 40.61 -58.06
CA LEU A 144 46.60 39.94 -58.76
C LEU A 144 45.26 40.60 -58.38
N ASP A 145 45.14 41.88 -58.74
CA ASP A 145 43.86 42.58 -58.76
C ASP A 145 43.32 42.54 -60.20
N GLY A 146 42.03 42.23 -60.36
CA GLY A 146 41.36 42.26 -61.67
C GLY A 146 41.21 40.94 -62.44
N LEU A 147 40.51 39.95 -61.87
CA LEU A 147 39.68 39.03 -62.67
C LEU A 147 38.26 38.96 -62.11
N LYS A 148 37.39 39.84 -62.61
CA LYS A 148 35.94 39.67 -62.53
C LYS A 148 35.55 38.52 -63.46
N PHE A 149 35.21 37.36 -62.90
CA PHE A 149 34.33 36.43 -63.59
C PHE A 149 32.89 36.77 -63.25
N SER A 150 32.04 36.66 -64.27
CA SER A 150 30.65 37.13 -64.19
C SER A 150 29.83 36.26 -63.27
N ASP A 151 28.82 36.92 -62.69
CA ASP A 151 27.59 36.34 -62.18
C ASP A 151 26.94 35.37 -63.19
N ASP A 152 25.97 34.59 -62.71
CA ASP A 152 25.11 33.65 -63.45
C ASP A 152 25.70 32.24 -63.75
N ALA A 153 25.71 31.40 -62.72
CA ALA A 153 25.70 29.94 -62.83
C ALA A 153 24.89 29.32 -61.67
N ALA A 154 23.58 29.52 -61.68
CA ALA A 154 22.68 28.78 -60.80
C ALA A 154 22.71 27.29 -61.15
N THR A 155 23.26 26.44 -60.28
CA THR A 155 22.85 25.05 -59.95
C THR A 155 23.89 24.46 -58.98
N GLU A 156 23.75 24.73 -57.67
CA GLU A 156 24.19 23.74 -56.68
C GLU A 156 23.02 22.79 -56.38
N PRO A 157 23.26 21.47 -56.26
CA PRO A 157 22.23 20.53 -55.87
C PRO A 157 21.92 20.67 -54.38
N ASN A 158 20.98 21.56 -54.05
CA ASN A 158 20.38 21.62 -52.73
C ASN A 158 19.76 20.25 -52.39
N ASN A 159 20.31 19.55 -51.39
CA ASN A 159 19.86 18.22 -50.99
C ASN A 159 19.27 18.20 -49.57
N ASP A 160 18.62 19.30 -49.19
CA ASP A 160 17.82 19.43 -47.95
C ASP A 160 16.36 18.95 -48.14
N GLU A 161 16.05 18.20 -49.20
CA GLU A 161 14.70 17.71 -49.51
C GLU A 161 14.47 16.24 -49.07
N ALA A 162 14.89 15.91 -47.84
CA ALA A 162 14.70 14.57 -47.25
C ALA A 162 14.27 14.56 -45.76
N LEU A 163 13.90 15.70 -45.16
CA LEU A 163 13.50 15.76 -43.75
C LEU A 163 12.26 16.64 -43.44
N HIS A 164 11.22 16.58 -44.28
CA HIS A 164 9.88 17.06 -43.93
C HIS A 164 8.78 15.97 -44.04
N GLY A 165 9.17 14.70 -43.88
CA GLY A 165 8.30 13.54 -44.07
C GLY A 165 7.53 13.02 -42.84
N TYR A 166 7.72 13.59 -41.64
CA TYR A 166 7.19 12.99 -40.39
C TYR A 166 6.43 13.94 -39.44
N GLU A 167 6.05 15.14 -39.88
CA GLU A 167 5.34 16.12 -39.04
C GLU A 167 3.90 16.40 -39.51
N ASN A 168 3.14 15.34 -39.83
CA ASN A 168 1.70 15.45 -40.12
C ASN A 168 0.86 14.24 -39.66
N GLY A 169 1.40 13.41 -38.76
CA GLY A 169 0.75 12.19 -38.25
C GLY A 169 -0.13 12.37 -36.99
N PHE A 170 -0.08 13.53 -36.31
CA PHE A 170 -0.69 13.69 -34.97
C PHE A 170 -1.80 14.74 -34.84
N SER A 171 -2.11 15.51 -35.88
CA SER A 171 -3.15 16.54 -35.84
C SER A 171 -4.57 16.04 -36.19
N LYS A 172 -4.77 14.72 -36.33
CA LYS A 172 -6.06 14.12 -36.74
C LYS A 172 -6.74 13.21 -35.73
N LEU A 173 -6.21 13.11 -34.49
CA LEU A 173 -6.87 12.42 -33.37
C LEU A 173 -7.42 13.40 -32.31
N ALA A 174 -7.00 14.66 -32.31
CA ALA A 174 -7.41 15.67 -31.33
C ALA A 174 -8.81 16.29 -31.55
N ASN A 175 -9.45 16.05 -32.70
CA ASN A 175 -10.74 16.65 -33.09
C ASN A 175 -11.92 15.65 -33.07
N ALA A 176 -11.84 14.58 -32.27
CA ALA A 176 -12.90 13.58 -32.12
C ALA A 176 -13.44 13.43 -30.69
N ILE A 177 -12.95 14.22 -29.73
CA ILE A 177 -13.35 14.16 -28.30
C ILE A 177 -13.55 15.58 -27.72
N THR A 178 -14.10 16.48 -28.53
CA THR A 178 -14.34 17.89 -28.17
C THR A 178 -15.71 18.40 -28.60
N GLU A 179 -16.68 17.50 -28.77
CA GLU A 179 -18.08 17.89 -29.03
C GLU A 179 -19.07 16.86 -28.47
N ASP A 180 -19.27 16.86 -27.14
CA ASP A 180 -20.62 16.65 -26.60
C ASP A 180 -20.81 17.40 -25.27
N ASN A 181 -21.42 18.58 -25.36
CA ASN A 181 -21.63 19.48 -24.23
C ASN A 181 -22.99 19.22 -23.56
N ARG A 182 -22.93 18.76 -22.31
CA ARG A 182 -23.67 19.37 -21.19
C ARG A 182 -25.15 19.77 -21.44
N ALA A 183 -26.05 18.79 -21.42
CA ALA A 183 -27.46 18.93 -21.05
C ALA A 183 -27.97 17.56 -20.54
N SER A 184 -28.85 17.39 -19.54
CA SER A 184 -29.56 18.34 -18.67
C SER A 184 -30.09 17.58 -17.44
N THR A 185 -30.09 18.19 -16.25
CA THR A 185 -31.05 17.81 -15.19
C THR A 185 -32.36 18.54 -15.44
N PRO A 186 -33.52 17.88 -15.27
CA PRO A 186 -34.45 18.35 -14.23
C PRO A 186 -35.37 17.30 -13.58
N LYS A 187 -35.69 17.56 -12.29
CA LYS A 187 -36.97 17.31 -11.58
C LYS A 187 -37.41 15.87 -11.23
N LYS A 188 -37.13 15.52 -9.97
CA LYS A 188 -38.06 15.03 -8.91
C LYS A 188 -39.50 14.69 -9.35
N GLY A 189 -39.89 13.42 -9.20
CA GLY A 189 -41.26 12.92 -9.21
C GLY A 189 -41.36 11.71 -8.26
N ASP A 190 -42.27 11.77 -7.30
CA ASP A 190 -42.39 10.81 -6.18
C ASP A 190 -43.44 9.73 -6.50
N LEU A 191 -43.46 8.66 -5.68
CA LEU A 191 -44.55 7.68 -5.49
C LEU A 191 -44.76 6.48 -6.47
N PHE A 192 -44.57 5.28 -5.89
CA PHE A 192 -45.19 3.96 -6.15
C PHE A 192 -45.00 3.20 -7.49
N ARG A 193 -44.30 2.07 -7.41
CA ARG A 193 -44.71 0.77 -8.02
C ARG A 193 -44.22 -0.43 -7.16
N PRO A 194 -44.74 -1.66 -7.37
CA PRO A 194 -45.03 -2.58 -6.26
C PRO A 194 -44.15 -3.84 -6.21
N VAL A 195 -44.37 -4.64 -5.15
CA VAL A 195 -44.08 -6.08 -4.94
C VAL A 195 -43.09 -6.75 -5.90
N PRO A 196 -41.99 -7.37 -5.40
CA PRO A 196 -41.01 -8.07 -6.23
C PRO A 196 -41.65 -9.04 -7.23
N SER A 197 -41.31 -8.85 -8.50
CA SER A 197 -41.72 -9.75 -9.58
C SER A 197 -40.68 -10.85 -9.76
N LEU A 198 -41.13 -12.08 -9.96
CA LEU A 198 -40.32 -13.29 -10.21
C LEU A 198 -39.30 -13.13 -11.36
N VAL A 199 -39.48 -12.11 -12.19
CA VAL A 199 -38.59 -11.75 -13.30
C VAL A 199 -37.30 -11.05 -12.82
N ASP A 200 -37.33 -10.26 -11.73
CA ASP A 200 -36.13 -9.66 -11.13
C ASP A 200 -35.27 -10.73 -10.43
N ASP A 201 -35.90 -11.73 -9.79
CA ASP A 201 -35.19 -12.89 -9.27
C ASP A 201 -34.52 -13.67 -10.41
N LEU A 202 -35.22 -13.93 -11.53
CA LEU A 202 -34.63 -14.65 -12.67
C LEU A 202 -33.52 -13.86 -13.41
N LEU A 203 -33.66 -12.54 -13.55
CA LEU A 203 -32.61 -11.67 -14.10
C LEU A 203 -31.45 -11.51 -13.12
N SER A 204 -31.70 -11.49 -11.82
CA SER A 204 -30.62 -11.48 -10.83
C SER A 204 -29.92 -12.83 -10.75
N GLU A 205 -30.61 -13.98 -10.86
CA GLU A 205 -29.97 -15.30 -10.97
C GLU A 205 -29.16 -15.45 -12.26
N LEU A 206 -29.70 -15.00 -13.41
CA LEU A 206 -28.96 -15.01 -14.67
C LEU A 206 -27.73 -14.11 -14.58
N ASN A 207 -27.89 -12.86 -14.12
CA ASN A 207 -26.78 -11.94 -13.90
C ASN A 207 -25.79 -12.45 -12.84
N ILE A 208 -26.23 -13.12 -11.76
CA ILE A 208 -25.34 -13.69 -10.74
C ILE A 208 -24.53 -14.84 -11.33
N SER A 209 -25.14 -15.73 -12.11
CA SER A 209 -24.44 -16.84 -12.76
C SER A 209 -23.46 -16.32 -13.84
N GLU A 210 -23.82 -15.29 -14.59
CA GLU A 210 -22.97 -14.64 -15.59
C GLU A 210 -21.83 -13.83 -14.94
N ILE A 211 -22.11 -13.09 -13.86
CA ILE A 211 -21.09 -12.40 -13.04
C ILE A 211 -20.16 -13.40 -12.34
N GLN A 212 -20.66 -14.55 -11.87
CA GLN A 212 -19.82 -15.62 -11.32
C GLN A 212 -18.90 -16.21 -12.39
N LYS A 213 -19.42 -16.43 -13.60
CA LYS A 213 -18.65 -16.93 -14.75
C LYS A 213 -17.60 -15.92 -15.21
N LEU A 214 -17.94 -14.63 -15.27
CA LEU A 214 -17.02 -13.52 -15.54
C LEU A 214 -15.96 -13.39 -14.44
N LYS A 215 -16.32 -13.56 -13.15
CA LYS A 215 -15.34 -13.60 -12.04
C LYS A 215 -14.40 -14.81 -12.16
N GLN A 216 -14.90 -15.96 -12.58
CA GLN A 216 -14.07 -17.15 -12.78
C GLN A 216 -13.13 -17.01 -13.98
N GLN A 217 -13.58 -16.36 -15.06
CA GLN A 217 -12.73 -15.97 -16.19
C GLN A 217 -11.71 -14.89 -15.81
N LEU A 218 -12.09 -13.90 -14.98
CA LEU A 218 -11.18 -12.88 -14.46
C LEU A 218 -10.07 -13.50 -13.60
N LEU A 219 -10.43 -14.38 -12.66
CA LEU A 219 -9.47 -15.12 -11.84
C LEU A 219 -8.56 -16.02 -12.68
N GLN A 220 -9.08 -16.60 -13.76
CA GLN A 220 -8.27 -17.40 -14.70
C GLN A 220 -7.29 -16.50 -15.47
N MET A 221 -7.73 -15.35 -15.99
CA MET A 221 -6.84 -14.36 -16.60
C MET A 221 -5.84 -13.76 -15.60
N GLU A 222 -6.18 -13.60 -14.32
CA GLU A 222 -5.23 -13.14 -13.30
C GLU A 222 -4.13 -14.18 -13.06
N ARG A 223 -4.46 -15.49 -13.00
CA ARG A 223 -3.44 -16.56 -12.94
C ARG A 223 -2.58 -16.59 -14.20
N GLU A 224 -3.19 -16.46 -15.38
CA GLU A 224 -2.47 -16.43 -16.66
C GLU A 224 -1.59 -15.18 -16.79
N LYS A 225 -2.04 -13.99 -16.33
CA LYS A 225 -1.24 -12.77 -16.22
C LYS A 225 -0.02 -13.00 -15.33
N VAL A 226 -0.18 -13.59 -14.15
CA VAL A 226 0.94 -13.89 -13.23
C VAL A 226 1.90 -14.90 -13.84
N SER A 227 1.41 -15.97 -14.48
CA SER A 227 2.25 -16.94 -15.18
C SER A 227 3.04 -16.31 -16.31
N LEU A 228 2.39 -15.50 -17.16
CA LEU A 228 3.04 -14.80 -18.28
C LEU A 228 4.06 -13.77 -17.80
N VAL A 229 3.80 -13.04 -16.71
CA VAL A 229 4.78 -12.12 -16.11
C VAL A 229 6.00 -12.87 -15.57
N SER A 230 5.83 -14.05 -14.96
CA SER A 230 6.96 -14.90 -14.56
C SER A 230 7.78 -15.36 -15.78
N THR A 231 7.12 -15.87 -16.82
CA THR A 231 7.80 -16.29 -18.06
C THR A 231 8.49 -15.12 -18.78
N LEU A 232 7.91 -13.92 -18.73
CA LEU A 232 8.52 -12.69 -19.24
C LEU A 232 9.80 -12.35 -18.46
N GLN A 233 9.75 -12.35 -17.13
CA GLN A 233 10.93 -12.10 -16.28
C GLN A 233 12.04 -13.12 -16.52
N ASP A 234 11.71 -14.41 -16.63
CA ASP A 234 12.70 -15.46 -16.95
C ASP A 234 13.31 -15.26 -18.35
N SER A 235 12.49 -14.88 -19.34
CA SER A 235 12.96 -14.59 -20.70
C SER A 235 13.84 -13.33 -20.75
N GLN A 236 13.48 -12.30 -20.00
CA GLN A 236 14.23 -11.04 -19.89
C GLN A 236 15.59 -11.26 -19.21
N LYS A 237 15.62 -12.09 -18.16
CA LYS A 237 16.86 -12.54 -17.51
C LYS A 237 17.74 -13.38 -18.43
N GLN A 238 17.16 -14.24 -19.28
CA GLN A 238 17.91 -14.97 -20.31
C GLN A 238 18.48 -14.01 -21.37
N LEU A 239 17.73 -12.97 -21.75
CA LEU A 239 18.18 -11.94 -22.68
C LEU A 239 19.35 -11.13 -22.10
N GLU A 240 19.29 -10.74 -20.83
CA GLU A 240 20.40 -10.07 -20.12
C GLU A 240 21.66 -10.94 -20.08
N GLN A 241 21.51 -12.24 -19.79
CA GLN A 241 22.63 -13.19 -19.82
C GLN A 241 23.23 -13.35 -21.23
N ALA A 242 22.39 -13.41 -22.26
CA ALA A 242 22.83 -13.47 -23.65
C ALA A 242 23.53 -12.17 -24.10
N HIS A 243 23.05 -11.00 -23.66
CA HIS A 243 23.69 -9.72 -23.91
C HIS A 243 25.06 -9.62 -23.22
N GLY A 244 25.18 -10.02 -21.96
CA GLY A 244 26.47 -10.04 -21.24
C GLY A 244 27.49 -10.97 -21.90
N ALA A 245 27.06 -12.15 -22.34
CA ALA A 245 27.92 -13.06 -23.11
C ALA A 245 28.33 -12.46 -24.47
N LEU A 246 27.41 -11.80 -25.18
CA LEU A 246 27.69 -11.13 -26.44
C LEU A 246 28.67 -9.97 -26.27
N GLU A 247 28.54 -9.18 -25.21
CA GLU A 247 29.47 -8.11 -24.84
C GLU A 247 30.87 -8.67 -24.54
N GLU A 248 30.97 -9.76 -23.77
CA GLU A 248 32.25 -10.44 -23.52
C GLU A 248 32.90 -10.97 -24.81
N HIS A 249 32.09 -11.45 -25.77
CA HIS A 249 32.57 -11.83 -27.11
C HIS A 249 33.00 -10.62 -27.95
N GLN A 250 32.25 -9.51 -27.91
CA GLN A 250 32.58 -8.24 -28.57
C GLN A 250 33.92 -7.69 -28.07
N ASP A 251 34.17 -7.77 -26.76
CA ASP A 251 35.43 -7.38 -26.11
C ASP A 251 36.60 -8.24 -26.57
N LYS A 252 36.42 -9.57 -26.64
CA LYS A 252 37.43 -10.51 -27.16
C LYS A 252 37.75 -10.23 -28.63
N VAL A 253 36.74 -9.99 -29.47
CA VAL A 253 36.92 -9.64 -30.89
C VAL A 253 37.63 -8.29 -31.05
N SER A 254 37.31 -7.31 -30.20
CA SER A 254 37.96 -5.99 -30.21
C SER A 254 39.45 -6.11 -29.86
N ARG A 255 39.80 -6.84 -28.79
CA ARG A 255 41.20 -7.12 -28.40
C ARG A 255 41.97 -7.88 -29.50
N LEU A 256 41.34 -8.87 -30.14
CA LEU A 256 41.95 -9.58 -31.27
C LEU A 256 42.17 -8.66 -32.47
N THR A 257 41.24 -7.74 -32.74
CA THR A 257 41.35 -6.74 -33.82
C THR A 257 42.46 -5.72 -33.54
N GLU A 258 42.62 -5.27 -32.30
CA GLU A 258 43.74 -4.43 -31.86
C GLU A 258 45.09 -5.14 -32.05
N ASN A 259 45.20 -6.40 -31.61
CA ASN A 259 46.40 -7.22 -31.80
C ASN A 259 46.74 -7.40 -33.30
N LEU A 260 45.75 -7.67 -34.15
CA LEU A 260 45.94 -7.78 -35.60
C LEU A 260 46.40 -6.46 -36.22
N ASN A 261 45.86 -5.33 -35.75
CA ASN A 261 46.27 -3.99 -36.19
C ASN A 261 47.65 -3.58 -35.64
N ALA A 262 48.09 -4.13 -34.51
CA ALA A 262 49.45 -3.98 -34.00
C ALA A 262 50.44 -4.79 -34.86
N ILE A 263 50.12 -6.05 -35.17
CA ILE A 263 50.92 -6.91 -36.06
C ILE A 263 51.07 -6.26 -37.44
N ARG A 264 49.98 -5.75 -38.05
CA ARG A 264 50.03 -5.02 -39.33
C ARG A 264 50.91 -3.76 -39.27
N ARG A 265 50.88 -3.01 -38.16
CA ARG A 265 51.75 -1.84 -37.96
C ARG A 265 53.22 -2.24 -37.82
N LEU A 266 53.53 -3.31 -37.10
CA LEU A 266 54.88 -3.87 -37.00
C LEU A 266 55.37 -4.37 -38.35
N GLN A 267 54.53 -5.05 -39.13
CA GLN A 267 54.85 -5.51 -40.48
C GLN A 267 55.12 -4.33 -41.43
N ALA A 268 54.26 -3.31 -41.48
CA ALA A 268 54.50 -2.11 -42.27
C ALA A 268 55.77 -1.33 -41.82
N SER A 269 56.12 -1.40 -40.53
CA SER A 269 57.39 -0.86 -40.03
C SER A 269 58.59 -1.71 -40.47
N LYS A 270 58.47 -3.04 -40.49
CA LYS A 270 59.50 -3.98 -40.97
C LYS A 270 59.71 -3.86 -42.48
N GLU A 271 58.65 -3.64 -43.26
CA GLU A 271 58.72 -3.37 -44.70
C GLU A 271 59.39 -2.01 -45.00
N ARG A 272 59.12 -0.96 -44.20
CA ARG A 272 59.86 0.30 -44.29
C ARG A 272 61.33 0.18 -43.90
N GLN A 273 61.63 -0.64 -42.89
CA GLN A 273 63.01 -0.92 -42.47
C GLN A 273 63.76 -1.71 -43.55
N SER A 274 63.15 -2.76 -44.10
CA SER A 274 63.66 -3.53 -45.24
C SER A 274 63.87 -2.67 -46.50
N ALA A 275 62.97 -1.71 -46.78
CA ALA A 275 63.15 -0.76 -47.88
C ALA A 275 64.34 0.20 -47.68
N LEU A 276 64.78 0.44 -46.43
CA LEU A 276 65.97 1.23 -46.09
C LEU A 276 67.25 0.38 -46.04
N ASP A 277 67.16 -0.90 -45.66
CA ASP A 277 68.32 -1.80 -45.58
C ASP A 277 68.75 -2.35 -46.95
N ASN A 278 67.90 -2.27 -47.98
CA ASN A 278 68.24 -2.61 -49.38
C ASN A 278 69.35 -1.73 -50.02
N GLU A 279 69.83 -0.66 -49.38
CA GLU A 279 71.06 0.04 -49.80
C GLU A 279 72.35 -0.50 -49.14
N LYS A 280 72.29 -1.58 -48.34
CA LYS A 280 73.44 -2.18 -47.64
C LYS A 280 73.62 -3.68 -47.84
N GLU A 281 73.21 -4.19 -49.00
CA GLU A 281 73.52 -5.55 -49.44
C GLU A 281 75.01 -5.72 -49.83
N ARG A 282 75.87 -5.99 -48.83
CA ARG A 282 77.09 -6.81 -48.95
C ARG A 282 77.44 -7.48 -47.63
N ASP A 283 77.51 -8.82 -47.67
CA ASP A 283 77.92 -9.76 -46.62
C ASP A 283 76.98 -9.72 -45.38
N SER A 284 76.33 -10.82 -44.95
CA SER A 284 76.92 -12.14 -44.68
C SER A 284 75.90 -13.28 -44.76
N ASN A 285 76.36 -14.47 -45.15
CA ASN A 285 75.51 -15.63 -45.41
C ASN A 285 75.23 -16.49 -44.14
N GLU A 286 75.00 -15.86 -42.98
CA GLU A 286 74.82 -16.54 -41.68
C GLU A 286 73.41 -16.39 -41.07
N ASP A 287 72.60 -15.43 -41.53
CA ASP A 287 71.26 -15.16 -40.95
C ASP A 287 70.17 -16.18 -41.35
N GLY A 288 70.39 -16.98 -42.41
CA GLY A 288 69.39 -17.89 -42.96
C GLY A 288 68.98 -19.02 -42.00
N ASP A 289 69.98 -19.67 -41.38
CA ASP A 289 69.75 -20.81 -40.47
C ASP A 289 69.00 -20.38 -39.19
N TYR A 290 69.22 -19.14 -38.73
CA TYR A 290 68.54 -18.58 -37.55
C TYR A 290 67.03 -18.44 -37.77
N TYR A 291 66.63 -17.85 -38.89
CA TYR A 291 65.20 -17.70 -39.22
C TYR A 291 64.53 -19.05 -39.56
N GLU A 292 65.26 -20.03 -40.09
CA GLU A 292 64.69 -21.37 -40.32
C GLU A 292 64.46 -22.13 -39.00
N GLU A 293 65.33 -21.97 -38.00
CA GLU A 293 65.11 -22.52 -36.65
C GLU A 293 63.98 -21.79 -35.89
N GLU A 294 63.86 -20.46 -36.04
CA GLU A 294 62.75 -19.67 -35.48
C GLU A 294 61.39 -20.04 -36.13
N LEU A 295 61.35 -20.25 -37.45
CA LEU A 295 60.14 -20.76 -38.13
C LEU A 295 59.76 -22.18 -37.68
N LYS A 296 60.75 -23.02 -37.38
CA LYS A 296 60.54 -24.40 -36.92
C LYS A 296 60.02 -24.46 -35.49
N THR A 297 60.51 -23.61 -34.60
CA THR A 297 60.00 -23.47 -33.22
C THR A 297 58.58 -22.89 -33.22
N LEU A 298 58.33 -21.80 -33.94
CA LEU A 298 57.00 -21.19 -34.04
C LEU A 298 55.95 -22.16 -34.64
N LYS A 299 56.35 -23.00 -35.60
CA LYS A 299 55.48 -24.06 -36.14
C LYS A 299 55.17 -25.16 -35.12
N ALA A 300 56.13 -25.52 -34.27
CA ALA A 300 55.91 -26.48 -33.19
C ALA A 300 55.00 -25.90 -32.09
N GLU A 301 55.16 -24.62 -31.75
CA GLU A 301 54.26 -23.90 -30.83
C GLU A 301 52.84 -23.81 -31.39
N TYR A 302 52.67 -23.47 -32.67
CA TYR A 302 51.37 -23.47 -33.33
C TYR A 302 50.70 -24.86 -33.29
N GLN A 303 51.45 -25.93 -33.57
CA GLN A 303 50.94 -27.31 -33.49
C GLN A 303 50.56 -27.72 -32.06
N SER A 304 51.34 -27.32 -31.06
CA SER A 304 51.03 -27.55 -29.65
C SER A 304 49.76 -26.80 -29.23
N CYS A 305 49.63 -25.54 -29.64
CA CYS A 305 48.47 -24.71 -29.39
C CYS A 305 47.21 -25.28 -30.06
N GLN A 306 47.31 -25.71 -31.32
CA GLN A 306 46.23 -26.39 -32.05
C GLN A 306 45.79 -27.68 -31.34
N SER A 307 46.73 -28.52 -30.90
CA SER A 307 46.43 -29.74 -30.15
C SER A 307 45.68 -29.45 -28.85
N HIS A 308 46.06 -28.39 -28.12
CA HIS A 308 45.37 -27.98 -26.89
C HIS A 308 43.93 -27.49 -27.17
N TYR A 309 43.72 -26.74 -28.25
CA TYR A 309 42.37 -26.35 -28.68
C TYR A 309 41.51 -27.54 -29.09
N GLU A 310 42.07 -28.54 -29.77
CA GLU A 310 41.34 -29.75 -30.16
C GLU A 310 40.99 -30.64 -28.95
N GLU A 311 41.88 -30.73 -27.95
CA GLU A 311 41.61 -31.39 -26.67
C GLU A 311 40.54 -30.66 -25.85
N ASP A 312 40.66 -29.34 -25.67
CA ASP A 312 39.65 -28.51 -24.98
C ASP A 312 38.29 -28.59 -25.67
N ARG A 313 38.25 -28.60 -27.00
CA ARG A 313 37.02 -28.79 -27.79
C ARG A 313 36.40 -30.16 -27.52
N GLY A 314 37.19 -31.23 -27.54
CA GLY A 314 36.71 -32.59 -27.23
C GLY A 314 36.23 -32.73 -25.77
N ARG A 315 36.90 -32.06 -24.83
CA ARG A 315 36.47 -32.01 -23.42
C ARG A 315 35.15 -31.24 -23.27
N LEU A 316 34.97 -30.14 -23.98
CA LEU A 316 33.71 -29.39 -23.96
C LEU A 316 32.57 -30.18 -24.62
N GLU A 317 32.84 -30.82 -25.75
CA GLU A 317 31.88 -31.66 -26.48
C GLU A 317 31.38 -32.84 -25.62
N THR A 318 32.28 -33.53 -24.91
CA THR A 318 31.92 -34.59 -23.95
C THR A 318 31.20 -34.09 -22.70
N HIS A 319 31.49 -32.86 -22.22
CA HIS A 319 30.69 -32.23 -21.17
C HIS A 319 29.27 -31.90 -21.64
N VAL A 320 29.11 -31.41 -22.87
CA VAL A 320 27.79 -31.10 -23.46
C VAL A 320 26.95 -32.36 -23.62
N THR A 321 27.52 -33.47 -24.14
CA THR A 321 26.78 -34.74 -24.25
C THR A 321 26.39 -35.30 -22.88
N ALA A 322 27.30 -35.28 -21.90
CA ALA A 322 27.02 -35.74 -20.54
C ALA A 322 25.98 -34.88 -19.80
N LEU A 323 25.89 -33.58 -20.10
CA LEU A 323 24.80 -32.72 -19.62
C LEU A 323 23.48 -33.02 -20.33
N GLY A 324 23.50 -33.30 -21.63
CA GLY A 324 22.33 -33.73 -22.39
C GLY A 324 21.71 -35.03 -21.86
N GLU A 325 22.54 -36.05 -21.58
CA GLU A 325 22.08 -37.30 -20.96
C GLU A 325 21.46 -37.08 -19.57
N LYS A 326 22.07 -36.21 -18.75
CA LYS A 326 21.52 -35.84 -17.44
C LYS A 326 20.17 -35.14 -17.58
N LEU A 327 20.04 -34.18 -18.49
CA LEU A 327 18.77 -33.51 -18.76
C LEU A 327 17.69 -34.49 -19.23
N ALA A 328 18.00 -35.40 -20.16
CA ALA A 328 17.07 -36.43 -20.62
C ALA A 328 16.62 -37.39 -19.49
N SER A 329 17.51 -37.74 -18.56
CA SER A 329 17.14 -38.56 -17.38
C SER A 329 16.28 -37.80 -16.36
N LEU A 330 16.52 -36.50 -16.15
CA LEU A 330 15.69 -35.63 -15.32
C LEU A 330 14.31 -35.37 -15.95
N GLU A 331 14.24 -35.19 -17.27
CA GLU A 331 12.98 -35.05 -17.99
C GLU A 331 12.13 -36.32 -17.88
N LYS A 332 12.76 -37.49 -18.03
CA LYS A 332 12.10 -38.79 -17.87
C LYS A 332 11.58 -39.03 -16.45
N THR A 333 12.35 -38.70 -15.42
CA THR A 333 11.90 -38.84 -14.02
C THR A 333 10.76 -37.88 -13.72
N SER A 334 10.86 -36.62 -14.14
CA SER A 334 9.79 -35.63 -14.00
C SER A 334 8.51 -36.02 -14.76
N HIS A 335 8.60 -36.74 -15.88
CA HIS A 335 7.44 -37.30 -16.57
C HIS A 335 6.73 -38.37 -15.72
N VAL A 336 7.49 -39.32 -15.17
CA VAL A 336 6.96 -40.39 -14.30
C VAL A 336 6.31 -39.81 -13.05
N GLU A 337 6.94 -38.81 -12.41
CA GLU A 337 6.39 -38.11 -11.25
C GLU A 337 5.06 -37.39 -11.59
N ARG A 338 4.94 -36.80 -12.79
CA ARG A 338 3.69 -36.19 -13.27
C ARG A 338 2.59 -37.22 -13.49
N GLU A 339 2.92 -38.39 -14.05
CA GLU A 339 1.98 -39.50 -14.23
C GLU A 339 1.52 -40.08 -12.88
N GLU A 340 2.43 -40.25 -11.93
CA GLU A 340 2.10 -40.70 -10.57
C GLU A 340 1.23 -39.69 -9.83
N LYS A 341 1.55 -38.39 -9.89
CA LYS A 341 0.69 -37.31 -9.37
C LYS A 341 -0.71 -37.37 -9.96
N ALA A 342 -0.84 -37.45 -11.30
CA ALA A 342 -2.13 -37.51 -11.98
C ALA A 342 -2.93 -38.77 -11.58
N ARG A 343 -2.26 -39.90 -11.32
CA ARG A 343 -2.87 -41.11 -10.79
C ARG A 343 -3.38 -40.89 -9.35
N LEU A 344 -2.55 -40.34 -8.45
CA LEU A 344 -2.92 -40.08 -7.06
C LEU A 344 -4.08 -39.08 -6.96
N GLU A 345 -4.12 -38.03 -7.78
CA GLU A 345 -5.25 -37.10 -7.87
C GLU A 345 -6.55 -37.76 -8.34
N LYS A 346 -6.46 -38.80 -9.19
CA LYS A 346 -7.61 -39.60 -9.63
C LYS A 346 -8.09 -40.57 -8.54
N GLU A 347 -7.17 -41.15 -7.77
CA GLU A 347 -7.51 -41.98 -6.61
C GLU A 347 -8.11 -41.13 -5.48
N LEU A 348 -7.56 -39.95 -5.20
CA LEU A 348 -8.09 -39.01 -4.22
C LEU A 348 -9.51 -38.52 -4.57
N ARG A 349 -9.78 -38.19 -5.85
CA ARG A 349 -11.13 -37.83 -6.31
C ARG A 349 -12.14 -38.94 -6.01
N LYS A 350 -11.86 -40.18 -6.39
CA LYS A 350 -12.72 -41.34 -6.09
C LYS A 350 -12.99 -41.51 -4.59
N VAL A 351 -11.96 -41.32 -3.75
CA VAL A 351 -12.13 -41.40 -2.28
C VAL A 351 -13.00 -40.25 -1.77
N SER A 352 -12.85 -39.05 -2.33
CA SER A 352 -13.70 -37.89 -2.02
C SER A 352 -15.16 -38.11 -2.44
N ASP A 353 -15.40 -38.73 -3.61
CA ASP A 353 -16.75 -39.04 -4.10
C ASP A 353 -17.45 -40.03 -3.14
N VAL A 354 -16.77 -41.13 -2.78
CA VAL A 354 -17.29 -42.12 -1.81
C VAL A 354 -17.46 -41.53 -0.40
N ALA A 355 -16.58 -40.60 0.01
CA ALA A 355 -16.75 -39.86 1.26
C ALA A 355 -17.99 -38.93 1.22
N GLY A 356 -18.28 -38.32 0.07
CA GLY A 356 -19.50 -37.54 -0.16
C GLY A 356 -20.76 -38.39 -0.12
N GLU A 357 -20.78 -39.54 -0.80
CA GLU A 357 -21.89 -40.49 -0.81
C GLU A 357 -22.20 -41.05 0.59
N SER A 358 -21.16 -41.42 1.34
CA SER A 358 -21.30 -41.93 2.71
C SER A 358 -21.72 -40.84 3.70
N GLN A 359 -21.24 -39.60 3.55
CA GLN A 359 -21.71 -38.45 4.34
C GLN A 359 -23.17 -38.09 4.03
N GLY A 360 -23.60 -38.16 2.77
CA GLY A 360 -24.99 -37.99 2.38
C GLY A 360 -25.90 -39.06 3.00
N SER A 361 -25.48 -40.32 2.92
CA SER A 361 -26.17 -41.46 3.55
C SER A 361 -26.28 -41.31 5.08
N LEU A 362 -25.22 -40.80 5.72
CA LEU A 362 -25.21 -40.51 7.15
C LEU A 362 -26.17 -39.38 7.54
N SER A 363 -26.28 -38.33 6.71
CA SER A 363 -27.24 -37.23 6.91
C SER A 363 -28.68 -37.75 6.88
N VAL A 364 -29.03 -38.57 5.89
CA VAL A 364 -30.37 -39.18 5.79
C VAL A 364 -30.69 -40.03 7.03
N ALA A 365 -29.75 -40.89 7.46
CA ALA A 365 -29.92 -41.68 8.67
C ALA A 365 -30.07 -40.80 9.93
N GLN A 366 -29.39 -39.65 9.99
CA GLN A 366 -29.51 -38.71 11.09
C GLN A 366 -30.90 -38.03 11.11
N ASP A 367 -31.40 -37.59 9.96
CA ASP A 367 -32.73 -36.98 9.82
C ASP A 367 -33.86 -37.98 10.14
N GLU A 368 -33.72 -39.24 9.73
CA GLU A 368 -34.63 -40.33 10.13
C GLU A 368 -34.63 -40.54 11.65
N LEU A 369 -33.45 -40.60 12.29
CA LEU A 369 -33.38 -40.73 13.75
C LEU A 369 -33.97 -39.51 14.48
N VAL A 370 -33.82 -38.29 13.96
CA VAL A 370 -34.49 -37.10 14.53
C VAL A 370 -36.00 -37.29 14.45
N THR A 371 -36.52 -37.74 13.30
CA THR A 371 -37.95 -38.02 13.08
C THR A 371 -38.47 -39.08 14.08
N PHE A 372 -37.77 -40.22 14.24
CA PHE A 372 -38.11 -41.22 15.26
C PHE A 372 -38.12 -40.65 16.68
N SER A 373 -37.23 -39.71 17.00
CA SER A 373 -37.20 -39.06 18.32
C SER A 373 -38.37 -38.09 18.55
N GLU A 374 -38.90 -37.45 17.48
CA GLU A 374 -40.12 -36.63 17.53
C GLU A 374 -41.37 -37.50 17.73
N GLU A 375 -41.46 -38.65 17.06
CA GLU A 375 -42.56 -39.61 17.21
C GLU A 375 -42.60 -40.21 18.62
N LEU A 376 -41.45 -40.65 19.17
CA LEU A 376 -41.34 -41.15 20.54
C LEU A 376 -41.74 -40.10 21.58
N ALA A 377 -41.31 -38.84 21.41
CA ALA A 377 -41.71 -37.75 22.29
C ALA A 377 -43.23 -37.47 22.22
N THR A 378 -43.82 -37.57 21.02
CA THR A 378 -45.26 -37.40 20.81
C THR A 378 -46.06 -38.50 21.50
N LEU A 379 -45.64 -39.77 21.34
CA LEU A 379 -46.26 -40.92 22.00
C LEU A 379 -46.12 -40.85 23.53
N TYR A 380 -44.96 -40.44 24.05
CA TYR A 380 -44.73 -40.22 25.48
C TYR A 380 -45.67 -39.17 26.06
N ASN A 381 -45.85 -38.04 25.37
CA ASN A 381 -46.79 -37.00 25.76
C ASN A 381 -48.24 -37.52 25.78
N HIS A 382 -48.65 -38.32 24.80
CA HIS A 382 -49.99 -38.91 24.78
C HIS A 382 -50.24 -39.83 25.97
N VAL A 383 -49.30 -40.73 26.30
CA VAL A 383 -49.41 -41.62 27.48
C VAL A 383 -49.45 -40.81 28.78
N CYS A 384 -48.63 -39.76 28.92
CA CYS A 384 -48.65 -38.89 30.10
C CYS A 384 -49.98 -38.14 30.26
N MET A 385 -50.54 -37.61 29.16
CA MET A 385 -51.85 -36.95 29.16
C MET A 385 -52.98 -37.90 29.59
N CYS A 386 -53.03 -39.11 29.04
CA CYS A 386 -54.02 -40.14 29.43
C CYS A 386 -53.92 -40.54 30.91
N ASN A 387 -52.76 -40.36 31.54
CA ASN A 387 -52.52 -40.62 32.95
C ASN A 387 -52.78 -39.43 33.90
N ASN A 388 -53.15 -38.26 33.38
CA ASN A 388 -53.16 -36.99 34.11
C ASN A 388 -51.81 -36.64 34.77
N GLN A 389 -50.69 -37.08 34.18
CA GLN A 389 -49.34 -36.74 34.64
C GLN A 389 -48.75 -35.62 33.78
N THR A 390 -48.18 -34.59 34.40
CA THR A 390 -47.34 -33.62 33.68
C THR A 390 -46.14 -34.35 33.07
N PRO A 391 -45.93 -34.30 31.74
CA PRO A 391 -44.78 -34.93 31.09
C PRO A 391 -43.46 -34.42 31.68
N ASN A 392 -42.46 -35.31 31.81
CA ASN A 392 -41.20 -34.93 32.44
C ASN A 392 -40.46 -33.89 31.57
N ARG A 393 -40.17 -32.72 32.15
CA ARG A 393 -39.75 -31.51 31.41
C ARG A 393 -38.46 -31.71 30.60
N VAL A 394 -37.54 -32.54 31.11
CA VAL A 394 -36.27 -32.91 30.44
C VAL A 394 -36.49 -33.52 29.05
N MET A 395 -37.56 -34.31 28.86
CA MET A 395 -37.92 -34.87 27.55
C MET A 395 -38.44 -33.81 26.56
N LEU A 396 -39.11 -32.77 27.07
CA LEU A 396 -39.61 -31.65 26.25
C LEU A 396 -38.50 -30.64 25.91
N ASP A 397 -37.48 -30.50 26.75
CA ASP A 397 -36.45 -29.50 26.54
C ASP A 397 -35.58 -29.85 25.30
N PHE A 398 -35.32 -31.14 25.02
CA PHE A 398 -34.72 -31.57 23.75
C PHE A 398 -35.59 -31.27 22.52
N TYR A 399 -36.92 -31.45 22.63
CA TYR A 399 -37.87 -31.11 21.57
C TYR A 399 -37.91 -29.58 21.29
N LYS A 400 -37.80 -28.75 22.33
CA LYS A 400 -37.68 -27.29 22.20
C LYS A 400 -36.33 -26.86 21.62
N GLN A 401 -35.24 -27.53 21.96
CA GLN A 401 -33.92 -27.26 21.36
C GLN A 401 -33.93 -27.47 19.83
N GLY A 402 -34.75 -28.40 19.33
CA GLY A 402 -34.92 -28.68 17.89
C GLY A 402 -35.84 -27.71 17.11
N LYS A 403 -36.71 -26.95 17.78
CA LYS A 403 -37.64 -26.00 17.13
C LYS A 403 -37.55 -24.59 17.70
N GLY A 404 -36.42 -23.93 17.39
CA GLY A 404 -36.30 -22.47 17.33
C GLY A 404 -36.20 -21.74 18.67
N GLY A 405 -34.98 -21.37 19.07
CA GLY A 405 -34.77 -20.46 20.19
C GLY A 405 -33.30 -20.21 20.51
N ARG A 406 -32.74 -19.07 20.08
CA ARG A 406 -31.46 -18.57 20.59
C ARG A 406 -31.71 -17.86 21.93
N THR A 407 -31.18 -18.36 23.06
CA THR A 407 -30.70 -17.56 24.21
C THR A 407 -30.02 -18.42 25.30
N SER A 408 -28.68 -18.44 25.33
CA SER A 408 -27.76 -18.54 26.51
C SER A 408 -27.87 -19.70 27.54
N PRO A 409 -26.88 -19.91 28.45
CA PRO A 409 -25.53 -19.30 28.54
C PRO A 409 -24.37 -20.33 28.63
N GLU A 410 -23.13 -19.84 28.76
CA GLU A 410 -21.91 -20.65 28.92
C GLU A 410 -21.89 -21.54 30.20
N GLY A 411 -21.23 -22.70 30.09
CA GLY A 411 -20.88 -23.56 31.22
C GLY A 411 -19.54 -24.29 31.02
N ARG A 412 -18.43 -23.73 31.52
CA ARG A 412 -17.13 -24.43 31.57
C ARG A 412 -17.21 -25.62 32.53
N GLY A 413 -16.71 -26.81 32.15
CA GLY A 413 -16.67 -27.90 33.14
C GLY A 413 -16.14 -29.29 32.74
N ARG A 414 -14.91 -29.39 32.21
CA ARG A 414 -14.07 -30.62 32.23
C ARG A 414 -14.65 -31.92 31.61
N ARG A 415 -14.09 -32.36 30.47
CA ARG A 415 -13.16 -33.50 30.40
C ARG A 415 -12.18 -33.33 29.23
N SER A 416 -10.91 -33.59 29.49
CA SER A 416 -9.83 -33.78 28.50
C SER A 416 -9.55 -35.29 28.35
N PRO A 417 -8.57 -35.74 27.55
CA PRO A 417 -8.14 -35.28 26.23
C PRO A 417 -8.10 -36.44 25.20
N ILE A 418 -8.22 -36.15 23.90
CA ILE A 418 -7.63 -37.01 22.86
C ILE A 418 -6.68 -36.16 22.04
N LEU A 419 -5.38 -36.34 22.32
CA LEU A 419 -4.29 -35.81 21.51
C LEU A 419 -4.19 -36.67 20.25
N LEU A 420 -4.77 -36.22 19.15
CA LEU A 420 -4.38 -36.67 17.81
C LEU A 420 -3.38 -35.66 17.25
N THR A 421 -2.13 -36.10 17.24
CA THR A 421 -0.92 -35.34 16.89
C THR A 421 -1.06 -34.67 15.52
N LYS A 422 -1.06 -33.34 15.49
CA LYS A 422 -0.73 -32.55 14.29
C LYS A 422 0.52 -31.75 14.62
N GLY A 423 1.64 -32.24 14.10
CA GLY A 423 2.97 -31.72 14.39
C GLY A 423 3.20 -30.34 13.80
N LEU A 424 4.09 -29.59 14.45
CA LEU A 424 4.65 -28.35 13.96
C LEU A 424 5.63 -28.63 12.82
N PHE A 425 5.43 -28.03 11.64
CA PHE A 425 6.50 -27.50 10.78
C PHE A 425 5.91 -26.43 9.85
N PRO A 426 6.55 -25.25 9.70
CA PRO A 426 6.11 -24.20 8.78
C PRO A 426 6.86 -24.26 7.45
N VAL A 427 6.14 -24.33 6.32
CA VAL A 427 6.67 -24.23 4.95
C VAL A 427 5.64 -23.46 4.08
N PRO A 428 6.05 -22.61 3.12
CA PRO A 428 5.18 -21.55 2.56
C PRO A 428 4.42 -21.95 1.28
N GLU A 429 3.82 -20.92 0.66
CA GLU A 429 2.89 -20.93 -0.47
C GLU A 429 3.33 -21.73 -1.72
N ALA A 430 2.38 -22.49 -2.27
CA ALA A 430 2.21 -22.72 -3.71
C ALA A 430 0.73 -23.07 -3.98
N ALA A 431 0.16 -22.58 -5.08
CA ALA A 431 -1.28 -22.59 -5.33
C ALA A 431 -1.75 -23.70 -6.31
N ASP A 432 -3.07 -23.71 -6.54
CA ASP A 432 -3.91 -24.49 -7.49
C ASP A 432 -4.55 -25.81 -6.98
N SER A 433 -5.83 -26.10 -7.28
CA SER A 433 -6.91 -25.25 -7.83
C SER A 433 -8.30 -25.87 -7.59
N ALA A 434 -9.27 -25.07 -7.09
CA ALA A 434 -10.72 -25.33 -7.05
C ALA A 434 -11.42 -24.01 -6.67
N PRO A 435 -12.62 -23.65 -7.18
CA PRO A 435 -13.83 -24.38 -6.79
C PRO A 435 -14.92 -24.57 -7.87
N SER A 436 -15.74 -25.60 -7.67
CA SER A 436 -17.04 -25.80 -8.31
C SER A 436 -18.12 -24.93 -7.64
N PRO A 437 -19.18 -24.50 -8.37
CA PRO A 437 -20.34 -23.86 -7.76
C PRO A 437 -21.39 -24.90 -7.36
N VAL A 438 -21.64 -25.04 -6.05
CA VAL A 438 -22.93 -25.53 -5.53
C VAL A 438 -23.35 -24.63 -4.38
N SER A 439 -24.58 -24.12 -4.47
CA SER A 439 -25.19 -23.18 -3.54
C SER A 439 -25.15 -23.68 -2.10
N SER A 440 -24.79 -22.80 -1.15
CA SER A 440 -24.95 -23.08 0.28
C SER A 440 -26.43 -22.96 0.68
N PRO A 441 -27.08 -24.02 1.19
CA PRO A 441 -28.35 -23.89 1.91
C PRO A 441 -28.11 -23.21 3.27
N PRO A 442 -29.17 -22.81 4.01
CA PRO A 442 -28.99 -22.11 5.29
C PRO A 442 -28.23 -22.97 6.30
N SER A 443 -27.41 -22.30 7.13
CA SER A 443 -26.63 -22.84 8.25
C SER A 443 -27.16 -24.17 8.79
N PRO A 444 -26.42 -25.29 8.64
CA PRO A 444 -26.72 -26.50 9.37
C PRO A 444 -26.78 -26.18 10.86
N ARG A 445 -27.91 -26.49 11.48
CA ARG A 445 -28.00 -26.70 12.93
C ARG A 445 -26.92 -27.73 13.26
N GLU A 446 -26.09 -27.56 14.29
CA GLU A 446 -25.10 -28.58 14.66
C GLU A 446 -25.79 -29.94 14.78
N PRO A 447 -25.58 -30.89 13.84
CA PRO A 447 -26.42 -32.07 13.78
C PRO A 447 -26.09 -32.95 14.97
N MET A 448 -27.07 -33.24 15.82
CA MET A 448 -26.90 -34.01 17.05
C MET A 448 -26.25 -35.36 16.71
N ASN A 449 -24.96 -35.53 17.00
CA ASN A 449 -24.16 -36.69 16.61
C ASN A 449 -24.96 -37.99 16.77
N VAL A 450 -24.97 -38.87 15.76
CA VAL A 450 -25.77 -40.12 15.75
C VAL A 450 -25.63 -40.90 17.06
N TYR A 451 -24.45 -40.95 17.68
CA TYR A 451 -24.27 -41.59 19.00
C TYR A 451 -25.09 -40.91 20.13
N ASN A 452 -25.16 -39.58 20.14
CA ASN A 452 -25.98 -38.81 21.08
C ASN A 452 -27.46 -39.00 20.78
N LEU A 453 -27.84 -39.01 19.50
CA LEU A 453 -29.24 -39.17 19.07
C LEU A 453 -29.78 -40.56 19.40
N VAL A 454 -28.98 -41.62 19.17
CA VAL A 454 -29.27 -42.99 19.63
C VAL A 454 -29.31 -43.08 21.17
N ALA A 455 -28.50 -42.30 21.89
CA ALA A 455 -28.56 -42.26 23.35
C ALA A 455 -29.86 -41.60 23.86
N ILE A 456 -30.28 -40.49 23.24
CA ILE A 456 -31.56 -39.80 23.50
C ILE A 456 -32.72 -40.76 23.22
N ILE A 457 -32.78 -41.39 22.04
CA ILE A 457 -33.84 -42.36 21.68
C ILE A 457 -33.92 -43.51 22.70
N ARG A 458 -32.77 -44.05 23.14
CA ARG A 458 -32.74 -45.10 24.18
C ARG A 458 -33.24 -44.62 25.55
N ASP A 459 -33.12 -43.33 25.86
CA ASP A 459 -33.64 -42.76 27.11
C ASP A 459 -35.13 -42.42 27.00
N GLN A 460 -35.56 -41.88 25.84
CA GLN A 460 -36.96 -41.68 25.48
C GLN A 460 -37.77 -42.99 25.60
N ILE A 461 -37.23 -44.10 25.09
CA ILE A 461 -37.84 -45.43 25.20
C ILE A 461 -38.00 -45.88 26.65
N LYS A 462 -36.98 -45.69 27.51
CA LYS A 462 -37.09 -46.02 28.95
C LYS A 462 -38.15 -45.19 29.66
N HIS A 463 -38.20 -43.89 29.38
CA HIS A 463 -39.21 -43.02 29.96
C HIS A 463 -40.62 -43.35 29.48
N LEU A 464 -40.78 -43.75 28.22
CA LEU A 464 -42.04 -44.27 27.68
C LEU A 464 -42.44 -45.59 28.36
N GLN A 465 -41.52 -46.53 28.52
CA GLN A 465 -41.74 -47.79 29.25
C GLN A 465 -42.22 -47.50 30.68
N LEU A 466 -41.52 -46.66 31.45
CA LEU A 466 -41.91 -46.28 32.81
C LEU A 466 -43.27 -45.54 32.88
N ALA A 467 -43.65 -44.77 31.85
CA ALA A 467 -44.96 -44.13 31.78
C ALA A 467 -46.08 -45.14 31.48
N VAL A 468 -45.82 -46.13 30.62
CA VAL A 468 -46.74 -47.25 30.35
C VAL A 468 -46.88 -48.15 31.59
N ASP A 469 -45.78 -48.48 32.26
CA ASP A 469 -45.79 -49.24 33.53
C ASP A 469 -46.53 -48.50 34.64
N ARG A 470 -46.48 -47.15 34.66
CA ARG A 470 -47.33 -46.34 35.54
C ARG A 470 -48.79 -46.26 35.09
N THR A 471 -49.08 -46.40 33.80
CA THR A 471 -50.47 -46.51 33.30
C THR A 471 -51.10 -47.79 33.84
N THR A 472 -50.39 -48.90 33.70
CA THR A 472 -50.84 -50.21 34.17
C THR A 472 -50.92 -50.25 35.70
N GLU A 473 -49.92 -49.71 36.40
CA GLU A 473 -49.95 -49.62 37.87
C GLU A 473 -51.02 -48.64 38.38
N LEU A 474 -51.30 -47.51 37.74
CA LEU A 474 -52.42 -46.63 38.10
C LEU A 474 -53.78 -47.28 37.86
N SER A 475 -53.92 -48.16 36.86
CA SER A 475 -55.14 -48.98 36.72
C SER A 475 -55.31 -49.93 37.91
N ARG A 476 -54.20 -50.49 38.41
CA ARG A 476 -54.12 -51.35 39.60
C ARG A 476 -54.38 -50.57 40.89
N GLN A 477 -53.84 -49.37 41.01
CA GLN A 477 -53.99 -48.50 42.18
C GLN A 477 -55.36 -47.82 42.24
N ARG A 478 -56.03 -47.56 41.12
CA ARG A 478 -57.45 -47.14 41.14
C ARG A 478 -58.38 -48.21 41.73
N MET A 479 -57.96 -49.49 41.76
CA MET A 479 -58.63 -50.54 42.52
C MET A 479 -58.24 -50.60 44.01
N ALA A 480 -57.18 -49.90 44.44
CA ALA A 480 -56.65 -49.92 45.81
C ALA A 480 -56.77 -48.57 46.56
N SER A 481 -56.97 -47.45 45.86
CA SER A 481 -56.91 -46.08 46.40
C SER A 481 -58.16 -45.64 47.19
N LEU A 482 -58.90 -46.59 47.79
CA LEU A 482 -60.05 -46.27 48.64
C LEU A 482 -59.65 -45.96 50.10
N GLU A 483 -58.37 -46.15 50.46
CA GLU A 483 -57.90 -46.14 51.85
C GLU A 483 -56.83 -45.07 52.15
N LEU A 484 -57.26 -44.04 52.91
CA LEU A 484 -56.52 -43.27 53.90
C LEU A 484 -55.51 -42.17 53.49
N GLY A 485 -55.40 -41.14 54.36
CA GLY A 485 -54.37 -40.10 54.30
C GLY A 485 -54.41 -39.05 55.44
N THR A 486 -53.44 -38.13 55.40
CA THR A 486 -53.21 -36.91 56.23
C THR A 486 -52.28 -36.98 57.47
N VAL A 487 -51.47 -35.91 57.63
CA VAL A 487 -50.88 -35.25 58.83
C VAL A 487 -49.45 -34.75 58.52
N ALA A 488 -49.28 -33.45 58.18
CA ALA A 488 -47.98 -32.76 58.10
C ALA A 488 -48.16 -31.23 57.92
N ASP A 489 -48.24 -30.45 59.02
CA ASP A 489 -48.56 -29.00 58.90
C ASP A 489 -47.93 -28.08 59.96
N LYS A 490 -46.93 -28.52 60.74
CA LYS A 490 -46.35 -27.71 61.83
C LYS A 490 -44.95 -27.13 61.57
N ASP A 491 -44.14 -27.75 60.71
CA ASP A 491 -42.77 -27.27 60.42
C ASP A 491 -42.73 -26.10 59.41
N LYS A 492 -43.84 -25.86 58.68
CA LYS A 492 -43.94 -24.78 57.68
C LYS A 492 -43.82 -23.38 58.29
N GLU A 493 -44.42 -23.16 59.46
CA GLU A 493 -44.53 -21.82 60.06
C GLU A 493 -43.17 -21.28 60.54
N ALA A 494 -42.30 -22.15 61.08
CA ALA A 494 -40.93 -21.76 61.46
C ALA A 494 -40.07 -21.42 60.24
N CYS A 495 -40.15 -22.23 59.18
CA CYS A 495 -39.44 -22.00 57.92
C CYS A 495 -39.85 -20.66 57.26
N MET A 496 -41.15 -20.33 57.31
CA MET A 496 -41.69 -19.09 56.74
C MET A 496 -41.09 -17.81 57.38
N GLY A 497 -40.79 -17.84 58.69
CA GLY A 497 -40.12 -16.72 59.38
C GLY A 497 -38.70 -16.45 58.89
N GLU A 498 -37.90 -17.49 58.67
CA GLU A 498 -36.53 -17.35 58.14
C GLU A 498 -36.52 -16.88 56.67
N ILE A 499 -37.47 -17.37 55.87
CA ILE A 499 -37.67 -16.94 54.47
C ILE A 499 -37.90 -15.41 54.41
N LEU A 500 -38.75 -14.86 55.26
CA LEU A 500 -39.03 -13.41 55.28
C LEU A 500 -37.78 -12.58 55.66
N LYS A 501 -37.00 -13.04 56.63
CA LYS A 501 -35.74 -12.39 57.03
C LYS A 501 -34.71 -12.39 55.90
N LEU A 502 -34.60 -13.51 55.17
CA LEU A 502 -33.74 -13.64 53.99
C LEU A 502 -34.24 -12.80 52.81
N LYS A 503 -35.56 -12.73 52.55
CA LYS A 503 -36.16 -11.83 51.55
C LYS A 503 -35.79 -10.37 51.82
N SER A 504 -35.87 -9.91 53.08
CA SER A 504 -35.49 -8.54 53.48
C SER A 504 -34.00 -8.23 53.23
N LEU A 505 -33.10 -9.13 53.65
CA LEU A 505 -31.66 -8.95 53.45
C LEU A 505 -31.29 -8.97 51.95
N LEU A 506 -31.93 -9.85 51.17
CA LEU A 506 -31.78 -9.92 49.72
C LEU A 506 -32.29 -8.64 49.03
N SER A 507 -33.36 -8.03 49.52
CA SER A 507 -33.86 -6.74 49.02
C SER A 507 -32.81 -5.62 49.21
N THR A 508 -32.28 -5.49 50.43
CA THR A 508 -31.22 -4.50 50.73
C THR A 508 -29.98 -4.72 49.87
N LYS A 509 -29.59 -5.99 49.62
CA LYS A 509 -28.46 -6.31 48.75
C LYS A 509 -28.74 -6.00 47.27
N ARG A 510 -29.97 -6.19 46.79
CA ARG A 510 -30.38 -5.78 45.44
C ARG A 510 -30.33 -4.26 45.26
N GLU A 511 -30.75 -3.50 46.25
CA GLU A 511 -30.68 -2.02 46.27
C GLU A 511 -29.23 -1.51 46.28
N GLN A 512 -28.35 -2.12 47.08
CA GLN A 512 -26.91 -1.83 47.07
C GLN A 512 -26.29 -2.11 45.69
N ILE A 513 -26.68 -3.21 45.03
CA ILE A 513 -26.24 -3.53 43.66
C ILE A 513 -26.77 -2.51 42.64
N ALA A 514 -28.02 -2.06 42.76
CA ALA A 514 -28.59 -1.03 41.88
C ALA A 514 -27.86 0.32 42.01
N THR A 515 -27.53 0.71 43.25
CA THR A 515 -26.74 1.93 43.53
C THR A 515 -25.33 1.83 42.93
N LEU A 516 -24.63 0.71 43.15
CA LEU A 516 -23.31 0.47 42.56
C LEU A 516 -23.34 0.45 41.03
N ARG A 517 -24.34 -0.18 40.41
CA ARG A 517 -24.56 -0.14 38.95
C ARG A 517 -24.74 1.28 38.44
N THR A 518 -25.48 2.12 39.15
CA THR A 518 -25.71 3.53 38.80
C THR A 518 -24.40 4.34 38.84
N VAL A 519 -23.60 4.18 39.91
CA VAL A 519 -22.28 4.83 40.04
C VAL A 519 -21.32 4.34 38.96
N LEU A 520 -21.29 3.04 38.66
CA LEU A 520 -20.47 2.48 37.58
C LEU A 520 -20.90 2.99 36.19
N LYS A 521 -22.21 3.15 35.95
CA LYS A 521 -22.73 3.74 34.70
C LYS A 521 -22.33 5.20 34.55
N ALA A 522 -22.35 5.98 35.63
CA ALA A 522 -21.87 7.37 35.63
C ALA A 522 -20.33 7.48 35.41
N ASN A 523 -19.55 6.60 36.03
CA ASN A 523 -18.10 6.52 35.80
C ASN A 523 -17.76 6.10 34.37
N LYS A 524 -18.49 5.12 33.80
CA LYS A 524 -18.36 4.71 32.39
C LYS A 524 -18.65 5.90 31.48
N GLN A 525 -19.77 6.59 31.66
CA GLN A 525 -20.13 7.77 30.87
C GLN A 525 -19.06 8.88 30.96
N THR A 526 -18.48 9.09 32.14
CA THR A 526 -17.42 10.08 32.35
C THR A 526 -16.14 9.71 31.60
N ALA A 527 -15.75 8.43 31.61
CA ALA A 527 -14.62 7.92 30.84
C ALA A 527 -14.86 8.01 29.32
N GLU A 528 -16.07 7.67 28.85
CA GLU A 528 -16.46 7.77 27.44
C GLU A 528 -16.42 9.23 26.93
N VAL A 529 -16.90 10.19 27.73
CA VAL A 529 -16.80 11.63 27.40
C VAL A 529 -15.35 12.11 27.40
N ALA A 530 -14.52 11.67 28.35
CA ALA A 530 -13.09 12.01 28.37
C ALA A 530 -12.35 11.46 27.14
N LEU A 531 -12.63 10.22 26.74
CA LEU A 531 -12.07 9.60 25.53
C LEU A 531 -12.57 10.29 24.25
N ALA A 532 -13.84 10.66 24.17
CA ALA A 532 -14.39 11.41 23.04
C ALA A 532 -13.71 12.78 22.87
N ASN A 533 -13.51 13.50 23.98
CA ASN A 533 -12.78 14.79 23.99
C ASN A 533 -11.32 14.62 23.55
N LEU A 534 -10.62 13.59 24.06
CA LEU A 534 -9.23 13.33 23.70
C LEU A 534 -9.09 12.92 22.22
N LYS A 535 -10.01 12.10 21.71
CA LYS A 535 -10.10 11.74 20.29
C LYS A 535 -10.36 12.96 19.40
N SER A 536 -11.31 13.82 19.77
CA SER A 536 -11.59 15.06 19.04
C SER A 536 -10.38 15.98 19.02
N LYS A 537 -9.68 16.12 20.14
CA LYS A 537 -8.44 16.92 20.21
C LYS A 537 -7.35 16.33 19.29
N TYR A 538 -7.15 15.02 19.29
CA TYR A 538 -6.18 14.35 18.41
C TYR A 538 -6.51 14.53 16.92
N GLU A 539 -7.77 14.34 16.50
CA GLU A 539 -8.16 14.55 15.09
C GLU A 539 -8.00 16.02 14.67
N ASN A 540 -8.29 16.98 15.56
CA ASN A 540 -8.03 18.41 15.30
C ASN A 540 -6.53 18.71 15.16
N GLU A 541 -5.67 18.17 16.04
CA GLU A 541 -4.21 18.32 15.94
C GLU A 541 -3.66 17.67 14.67
N LYS A 542 -4.14 16.47 14.31
CA LYS A 542 -3.81 15.77 13.07
C LYS A 542 -4.25 16.55 11.83
N ALA A 543 -5.42 17.19 11.84
CA ALA A 543 -5.86 18.08 10.77
C ALA A 543 -4.94 19.30 10.62
N MET A 544 -4.60 19.98 11.73
CA MET A 544 -3.66 21.11 11.71
C MET A 544 -2.25 20.71 11.23
N VAL A 545 -1.74 19.54 11.63
CA VAL A 545 -0.45 19.00 11.16
C VAL A 545 -0.50 18.69 9.66
N THR A 546 -1.61 18.14 9.18
CA THR A 546 -1.80 17.85 7.74
C THR A 546 -1.86 19.13 6.92
N GLU A 547 -2.61 20.13 7.37
CA GLU A 547 -2.72 21.45 6.72
C GLU A 547 -1.38 22.19 6.70
N THR A 548 -0.65 22.22 7.83
CA THR A 548 0.67 22.88 7.92
C THR A 548 1.72 22.18 7.06
N MET A 549 1.75 20.84 7.03
CA MET A 549 2.60 20.07 6.12
C MET A 549 2.26 20.33 4.64
N MET A 550 0.97 20.47 4.30
CA MET A 550 0.55 20.80 2.93
C MET A 550 1.00 22.21 2.53
N LYS A 551 0.86 23.21 3.42
CA LYS A 551 1.36 24.58 3.20
C LYS A 551 2.87 24.60 2.97
N LEU A 552 3.65 23.94 3.84
CA LEU A 552 5.12 23.87 3.70
C LEU A 552 5.55 23.18 2.39
N ARG A 553 4.83 22.15 1.93
CA ARG A 553 5.10 21.51 0.62
C ARG A 553 4.80 22.45 -0.55
N ASN A 554 3.74 23.24 -0.47
CA ASN A 554 3.37 24.21 -1.50
C ASN A 554 4.38 25.38 -1.55
N GLU A 555 4.78 25.91 -0.39
CA GLU A 555 5.82 26.94 -0.28
C GLU A 555 7.17 26.44 -0.81
N LEU A 556 7.57 25.21 -0.45
CA LEU A 556 8.79 24.59 -1.00
C LEU A 556 8.72 24.38 -2.52
N LYS A 557 7.54 24.07 -3.06
CA LYS A 557 7.33 23.95 -4.51
C LYS A 557 7.50 25.31 -5.21
N ALA A 558 6.85 26.35 -4.71
CA ALA A 558 6.99 27.70 -5.25
C ALA A 558 8.46 28.19 -5.21
N LEU A 559 9.16 27.98 -4.08
CA LEU A 559 10.59 28.34 -3.97
C LEU A 559 11.49 27.56 -4.94
N LYS A 560 11.14 26.33 -5.32
CA LYS A 560 11.85 25.58 -6.37
C LYS A 560 11.57 26.10 -7.77
N GLU A 561 10.33 26.50 -8.05
CA GLU A 561 9.92 27.12 -9.32
C GLU A 561 10.61 28.49 -9.50
N ASP A 562 10.67 29.31 -8.44
CA ASP A 562 11.44 30.55 -8.40
C ASP A 562 12.94 30.29 -8.64
N ALA A 563 13.54 29.32 -7.93
CA ALA A 563 14.96 28.98 -8.09
C ALA A 563 15.31 28.48 -9.50
N ALA A 564 14.43 27.68 -10.12
CA ALA A 564 14.57 27.26 -11.51
C ALA A 564 14.48 28.46 -12.47
N THR A 565 13.56 29.39 -12.21
CA THR A 565 13.40 30.63 -12.97
C THR A 565 14.65 31.52 -12.86
N PHE A 566 15.21 31.69 -11.67
CA PHE A 566 16.49 32.39 -11.46
C PHE A 566 17.67 31.71 -12.16
N SER A 567 17.72 30.38 -12.17
CA SER A 567 18.75 29.61 -12.89
C SER A 567 18.65 29.84 -14.41
N SER A 568 17.44 29.78 -14.97
CA SER A 568 17.16 30.07 -16.38
C SER A 568 17.54 31.50 -16.77
N LEU A 569 17.15 32.50 -15.97
CA LEU A 569 17.56 33.90 -16.16
C LEU A 569 19.09 34.05 -16.12
N ARG A 570 19.77 33.43 -15.15
CA ARG A 570 21.23 33.46 -15.03
C ARG A 570 21.92 32.84 -16.24
N ALA A 571 21.42 31.72 -16.75
CA ALA A 571 21.92 31.08 -17.97
C ALA A 571 21.73 32.00 -19.19
N MET A 572 20.54 32.58 -19.36
CA MET A 572 20.24 33.52 -20.45
C MET A 572 21.15 34.75 -20.41
N PHE A 573 21.41 35.32 -19.22
CA PHE A 573 22.38 36.42 -19.06
C PHE A 573 23.81 36.00 -19.42
N ALA A 574 24.25 34.80 -19.00
CA ALA A 574 25.57 34.28 -19.34
C ALA A 574 25.73 34.12 -20.87
N THR A 575 24.75 33.52 -21.55
CA THR A 575 24.73 33.39 -23.01
C THR A 575 24.75 34.75 -23.71
N ARG A 576 23.98 35.73 -23.22
CA ARG A 576 23.93 37.08 -23.80
C ARG A 576 25.24 37.85 -23.62
N LEU A 577 25.92 37.67 -22.48
CA LEU A 577 27.27 38.21 -22.24
C LEU A 577 28.31 37.53 -23.15
N GLN A 578 28.25 36.21 -23.31
CA GLN A 578 29.09 35.48 -24.26
C GLN A 578 28.88 35.99 -25.69
N GLN A 579 27.64 36.06 -26.18
CA GLN A 579 27.31 36.60 -27.51
C GLN A 579 27.84 38.03 -27.70
N SER A 580 27.65 38.92 -26.73
CA SER A 580 28.19 40.27 -26.78
C SER A 580 29.73 40.30 -26.79
N SER A 581 30.38 39.35 -26.10
CA SER A 581 31.83 39.21 -26.11
C SER A 581 32.35 38.70 -27.46
N TYR A 582 31.73 37.66 -28.03
CA TYR A 582 32.10 37.14 -29.36
C TYR A 582 31.91 38.20 -30.44
N HIS A 583 30.80 38.94 -30.43
CA HIS A 583 30.56 40.04 -31.37
C HIS A 583 31.52 41.22 -31.16
N ALA A 584 31.98 41.48 -29.93
CA ALA A 584 33.02 42.47 -29.67
C ALA A 584 34.40 42.00 -30.18
N VAL A 585 34.74 40.72 -30.01
CA VAL A 585 35.98 40.13 -30.56
C VAL A 585 35.98 40.20 -32.08
N LEU A 586 34.89 39.80 -32.76
CA LEU A 586 34.77 39.90 -34.21
C LEU A 586 34.96 41.34 -34.72
N LYS A 587 34.39 42.34 -34.05
CA LYS A 587 34.60 43.76 -34.38
C LYS A 587 36.01 44.28 -34.10
N VAL A 588 36.76 43.62 -33.22
CA VAL A 588 38.18 43.91 -32.98
C VAL A 588 39.07 43.20 -34.01
N GLU A 589 38.70 42.00 -34.47
CA GLU A 589 39.38 41.31 -35.57
C GLU A 589 39.16 42.03 -36.91
N GLU A 590 37.94 42.50 -37.20
CA GLU A 590 37.59 43.31 -38.36
C GLU A 590 38.41 44.61 -38.41
N ARG A 591 38.41 45.38 -37.31
CA ARG A 591 39.23 46.61 -37.18
C ARG A 591 40.73 46.34 -37.06
N GLY A 592 41.12 45.16 -36.57
CA GLY A 592 42.51 44.71 -36.54
C GLY A 592 43.03 44.38 -37.94
N GLY A 593 42.17 43.82 -38.80
CA GLY A 593 42.43 43.64 -40.22
C GLY A 593 42.62 44.96 -40.95
N GLU A 594 41.72 45.93 -40.73
CA GLU A 594 41.85 47.29 -41.27
C GLU A 594 43.12 48.00 -40.76
N GLY A 595 43.43 47.88 -39.46
CA GLY A 595 44.64 48.45 -38.86
C GLY A 595 45.94 47.84 -39.38
N CYS A 596 45.95 46.52 -39.64
CA CYS A 596 47.12 45.82 -40.17
C CYS A 596 47.40 46.17 -41.65
N ALA A 597 46.37 46.55 -42.42
CA ALA A 597 46.54 47.08 -43.78
C ALA A 597 47.13 48.50 -43.80
N ILE A 598 46.91 49.29 -42.74
CA ILE A 598 47.38 50.70 -42.65
C ILE A 598 48.77 50.79 -42.01
N HIS A 599 49.17 49.84 -41.14
CA HIS A 599 50.47 49.81 -40.45
C HIS A 599 51.70 49.46 -41.32
N ARG A 600 51.79 50.00 -42.53
CA ARG A 600 53.06 50.10 -43.28
C ARG A 600 53.48 51.54 -43.62
N ASN A 601 52.59 52.52 -43.48
CA ASN A 601 52.92 53.95 -43.52
C ASN A 601 52.29 54.68 -42.32
N ASP A 602 52.98 55.72 -41.85
CA ASP A 602 52.62 56.67 -40.79
C ASP A 602 53.09 56.32 -39.36
N GLY A 603 54.29 56.84 -39.04
CA GLY A 603 54.76 56.98 -37.68
C GLY A 603 54.16 58.21 -36.99
N GLY A 604 53.67 58.03 -35.77
CA GLY A 604 53.53 59.11 -34.78
C GLY A 604 52.32 60.05 -34.91
N ALA A 605 51.13 59.58 -34.50
CA ALA A 605 50.04 60.46 -34.03
C ALA A 605 48.91 59.74 -33.23
N GLY A 606 48.67 58.44 -33.46
CA GLY A 606 47.43 57.78 -33.01
C GLY A 606 47.35 57.31 -31.54
N GLY A 607 48.46 57.28 -30.79
CA GLY A 607 48.52 56.56 -29.50
C GLY A 607 47.77 57.23 -28.33
N GLU A 608 47.80 58.57 -28.24
CA GLU A 608 47.38 59.28 -27.03
C GLU A 608 45.86 59.24 -26.81
N GLY A 609 45.05 59.25 -27.88
CA GLY A 609 43.59 59.18 -27.78
C GLY A 609 43.08 57.84 -27.26
N VAL A 610 43.75 56.73 -27.60
CA VAL A 610 43.41 55.38 -27.14
C VAL A 610 43.79 55.21 -25.68
N GLU A 611 45.00 55.66 -25.28
CA GLU A 611 45.39 55.67 -23.88
C GLU A 611 44.50 56.56 -23.01
N ALA A 612 44.15 57.78 -23.46
CA ALA A 612 43.27 58.67 -22.71
C ALA A 612 41.88 58.04 -22.53
N SER A 613 41.34 57.40 -23.58
CA SER A 613 40.07 56.67 -23.53
C SER A 613 40.15 55.47 -22.58
N LEU A 614 41.23 54.69 -22.62
CA LEU A 614 41.45 53.54 -21.73
C LEU A 614 41.59 53.99 -20.26
N ARG A 615 42.31 55.08 -19.99
CA ARG A 615 42.43 55.70 -18.66
C ARG A 615 41.08 56.22 -18.16
N SER A 616 40.24 56.76 -19.05
CA SER A 616 38.85 57.14 -18.73
C SER A 616 37.99 55.93 -18.37
N PHE A 617 37.99 54.89 -19.21
CA PHE A 617 37.23 53.65 -18.98
C PHE A 617 37.67 52.94 -17.69
N LYS A 618 38.96 52.96 -17.38
CA LYS A 618 39.51 52.38 -16.14
C LYS A 618 39.00 53.14 -14.91
N ARG A 619 39.00 54.48 -14.91
CA ARG A 619 38.37 55.28 -13.84
C ARG A 619 36.87 54.99 -13.72
N GLN A 620 36.15 54.84 -14.83
CA GLN A 620 34.71 54.59 -14.83
C GLN A 620 34.37 53.18 -14.29
N ARG A 621 35.21 52.17 -14.61
CA ARG A 621 35.17 50.83 -14.01
C ARG A 621 35.45 50.88 -12.50
N ASP A 622 36.47 51.63 -12.08
CA ASP A 622 36.87 51.73 -10.68
C ASP A 622 35.80 52.49 -9.85
N GLN A 623 35.18 53.51 -10.44
CA GLN A 623 34.00 54.20 -9.86
C GLN A 623 32.78 53.27 -9.77
N LYS A 624 32.53 52.42 -10.78
CA LYS A 624 31.46 51.42 -10.73
C LYS A 624 31.70 50.40 -9.63
N LEU A 625 32.93 49.89 -9.49
CA LEU A 625 33.33 48.99 -8.40
C LEU A 625 33.11 49.65 -7.02
N ALA A 626 33.49 50.91 -6.85
CA ALA A 626 33.26 51.64 -5.59
C ALA A 626 31.77 51.87 -5.28
N LEU A 627 30.91 52.00 -6.29
CA LEU A 627 29.45 52.07 -6.13
C LEU A 627 28.84 50.70 -5.81
N THR A 628 29.30 49.63 -6.45
CA THR A 628 28.89 48.25 -6.12
C THR A 628 29.29 47.89 -4.69
N GLN A 629 30.53 48.18 -4.27
CA GLN A 629 30.99 47.96 -2.90
C GLN A 629 30.09 48.69 -1.88
N ARG A 630 29.74 49.96 -2.14
CA ARG A 630 28.82 50.72 -1.28
C ARG A 630 27.38 50.19 -1.27
N LEU A 631 26.91 49.59 -2.36
CA LEU A 631 25.60 48.94 -2.40
C LEU A 631 25.63 47.63 -1.62
N GLU A 632 26.68 46.82 -1.78
CA GLU A 632 26.90 45.60 -0.98
C GLU A 632 27.03 45.93 0.52
N ASP A 633 27.76 46.99 0.89
CA ASP A 633 27.87 47.47 2.27
C ASP A 633 26.50 47.93 2.82
N LEU A 634 25.68 48.64 2.02
CA LEU A 634 24.34 49.08 2.41
C LEU A 634 23.31 47.92 2.49
N GLU A 635 23.40 46.94 1.60
CA GLU A 635 22.60 45.72 1.64
C GLU A 635 22.99 44.88 2.87
N PHE A 636 24.29 44.78 3.16
CA PHE A 636 24.81 44.13 4.36
C PHE A 636 24.41 44.86 5.65
N ASP A 637 24.44 46.19 5.69
CA ASP A 637 23.96 46.98 6.83
C ASP A 637 22.44 46.90 7.00
N THR A 638 21.66 46.85 5.92
CA THR A 638 20.20 46.67 6.03
C THR A 638 19.83 45.26 6.46
N GLU A 639 20.53 44.22 5.97
CA GLU A 639 20.32 42.83 6.41
C GLU A 639 20.86 42.60 7.83
N GLN A 640 21.97 43.25 8.23
CA GLN A 640 22.40 43.31 9.63
C GLN A 640 21.41 44.07 10.51
N THR A 641 20.82 45.17 10.05
CA THR A 641 19.78 45.89 10.81
C THR A 641 18.52 45.03 10.97
N ARG A 642 18.20 44.22 9.96
CA ARG A 642 17.08 43.27 9.96
C ARG A 642 17.33 42.04 10.86
N ARG A 643 18.58 41.62 11.03
CA ARG A 643 19.00 40.51 11.92
C ARG A 643 19.43 40.94 13.33
N GLY A 644 19.87 42.19 13.49
CA GLY A 644 20.47 42.79 14.69
C GLY A 644 19.45 43.47 15.62
N GLY A 645 18.24 42.92 15.72
CA GLY A 645 17.17 43.47 16.55
C GLY A 645 17.44 43.38 18.06
N LYS A 646 18.06 44.46 18.61
CA LYS A 646 18.32 44.81 20.04
C LYS A 646 19.73 44.47 20.51
N PRO A 647 20.47 45.48 21.02
CA PRO A 647 20.29 45.81 22.44
C PRO A 647 20.38 47.30 22.80
N LYS A 648 19.43 47.78 23.63
CA LYS A 648 19.67 48.58 24.87
C LYS A 648 18.39 49.19 25.43
N ALA A 649 18.27 49.11 26.75
CA ALA A 649 17.70 50.17 27.58
C ALA A 649 18.24 50.06 29.01
N ARG A 650 19.43 50.63 29.28
CA ARG A 650 19.88 50.91 30.65
C ARG A 650 19.92 52.42 30.84
N THR A 651 18.98 52.94 31.65
CA THR A 651 19.06 54.18 32.44
C THR A 651 19.69 55.43 31.79
N THR A 652 18.92 56.52 31.64
CA THR A 652 18.83 57.58 32.68
C THR A 652 17.90 58.73 32.29
N ASN A 653 17.12 59.18 33.28
CA ASN A 653 16.64 60.54 33.60
C ASN A 653 16.51 61.62 32.52
N GLY A 654 15.37 62.35 32.50
CA GLY A 654 15.38 63.69 31.89
C GLY A 654 14.14 64.58 31.80
N ARG A 655 13.26 64.66 32.82
CA ARG A 655 12.63 65.93 33.27
C ARG A 655 11.60 66.67 32.35
N THR A 656 10.31 66.60 32.75
CA THR A 656 9.23 67.64 32.72
C THR A 656 8.80 68.28 31.38
N THR A 657 7.51 68.48 31.07
CA THR A 657 6.52 69.27 31.84
C THR A 657 5.07 68.97 31.39
N ASN A 658 4.10 69.42 32.22
CA ASN A 658 2.66 69.75 32.01
C ASN A 658 2.15 69.83 30.55
N GLY A 659 0.88 69.55 30.21
CA GLY A 659 -0.32 69.23 31.02
C GLY A 659 -1.60 69.64 30.25
N GLN A 660 -2.80 69.34 30.79
CA GLN A 660 -4.12 69.87 30.37
C GLN A 660 -4.61 69.52 28.93
N THR A 661 -5.56 68.59 28.74
CA THR A 661 -7.04 68.63 28.91
C THR A 661 -7.85 69.14 27.71
N ASN A 662 -8.98 68.45 27.49
CA ASN A 662 -10.26 68.89 26.89
C ASN A 662 -10.51 68.70 25.38
N THR A 663 -11.55 67.86 25.12
CA THR A 663 -12.71 68.08 24.23
C THR A 663 -12.49 68.33 22.73
N ALA A 664 -13.39 67.96 21.82
CA ALA A 664 -14.51 67.02 21.77
C ALA A 664 -14.99 67.02 20.30
N ASN A 665 -15.67 65.96 19.84
CA ASN A 665 -16.80 66.00 18.89
C ASN A 665 -17.02 64.61 18.26
N ASN A 666 -17.98 63.88 18.82
CA ASN A 666 -18.82 62.93 18.10
C ASN A 666 -20.10 63.73 17.69
N PRO A 667 -20.91 63.34 16.69
CA PRO A 667 -21.76 62.15 16.88
C PRO A 667 -22.25 61.39 15.62
N ARG A 668 -22.98 60.29 15.89
CA ARG A 668 -23.92 59.52 15.02
C ARG A 668 -23.28 58.53 14.03
N VAL A 669 -23.81 57.31 13.83
CA VAL A 669 -24.97 56.57 14.41
C VAL A 669 -24.65 55.05 14.23
N SER A 670 -24.64 54.20 15.29
CA SER A 670 -25.69 53.21 15.67
C SER A 670 -26.02 52.16 14.58
N HIS A 671 -26.09 50.84 14.80
CA HIS A 671 -26.22 49.96 15.99
C HIS A 671 -25.28 48.72 15.84
N GLY A 672 -24.91 47.87 16.81
CA GLY A 672 -25.54 47.41 18.08
C GLY A 672 -26.40 46.16 17.85
N LEU A 673 -26.41 45.04 18.60
CA LEU A 673 -25.85 44.55 19.88
C LEU A 673 -25.55 43.02 19.70
N THR A 674 -24.52 42.32 20.22
CA THR A 674 -23.95 42.02 21.58
C THR A 674 -24.71 41.04 22.50
N CYS A 675 -24.00 39.98 22.93
CA CYS A 675 -23.85 39.41 24.30
C CYS A 675 -22.78 38.27 24.22
N ALA A 676 -21.89 37.91 25.17
CA ALA A 676 -21.59 38.26 26.57
C ALA A 676 -22.54 37.73 27.68
N GLY A 677 -22.09 37.24 28.84
CA GLY A 677 -20.74 36.78 29.29
C GLY A 677 -20.71 35.25 29.46
N ILE A 678 -20.26 34.56 30.52
CA ILE A 678 -19.52 34.79 31.80
C ILE A 678 -18.89 33.39 32.15
N GLY A 679 -17.77 33.13 32.82
CA GLY A 679 -16.75 33.89 33.58
C GLY A 679 -15.72 32.93 34.21
N ARG A 680 -14.64 33.43 34.84
CA ARG A 680 -13.59 32.63 35.53
C ARG A 680 -13.70 32.75 37.07
N PRO A 681 -13.18 31.76 37.82
CA PRO A 681 -12.59 31.98 39.15
C PRO A 681 -11.07 31.73 39.18
N ASN A 682 -10.41 32.16 40.26
CA ASN A 682 -8.95 32.08 40.51
C ASN A 682 -8.53 30.78 41.27
N GLU A 683 -7.22 30.55 41.35
CA GLU A 683 -6.55 29.48 42.11
C GLU A 683 -6.80 29.51 43.64
N PRO A 684 -6.47 28.42 44.35
CA PRO A 684 -5.18 28.45 45.08
C PRO A 684 -4.36 27.14 45.14
N ASN A 685 -3.04 27.31 45.30
CA ASN A 685 -2.00 26.39 45.82
C ASN A 685 -2.39 24.98 46.32
N ALA A 686 -1.73 23.94 45.78
CA ALA A 686 -0.83 23.02 46.53
C ALA A 686 -0.11 21.98 45.63
N MET A 687 1.21 21.90 45.77
CA MET A 687 2.11 20.81 45.32
C MET A 687 2.21 19.73 46.44
N PRO A 688 2.76 18.48 46.25
CA PRO A 688 4.03 18.23 45.55
C PRO A 688 4.31 16.84 44.89
N ASN A 689 5.52 16.75 44.30
CA ASN A 689 6.26 15.58 43.79
C ASN A 689 5.72 14.97 42.48
N GLY A 690 6.50 14.66 41.43
CA GLY A 690 7.94 14.70 41.13
C GLY A 690 8.13 13.79 39.88
N ILE A 691 9.06 13.95 38.92
CA ILE A 691 10.53 14.09 38.97
C ILE A 691 11.02 14.58 37.57
N ARG A 692 12.27 15.09 37.50
CA ARG A 692 13.09 15.37 36.28
C ARG A 692 12.96 14.29 35.18
N GLY A 693 13.22 14.52 33.89
CA GLY A 693 13.75 15.66 33.12
C GLY A 693 14.11 15.16 31.70
N GLY A 694 14.23 16.04 30.69
CA GLY A 694 14.60 15.66 29.31
C GLY A 694 16.12 15.48 29.10
N PRO A 695 16.63 15.40 27.85
CA PRO A 695 15.94 15.47 26.55
C PRO A 695 16.19 14.26 25.62
N VAL A 696 15.56 14.27 24.43
CA VAL A 696 15.74 13.28 23.37
C VAL A 696 17.06 13.51 22.62
N VAL A 697 17.82 12.44 22.39
CA VAL A 697 18.97 12.41 21.47
C VAL A 697 18.77 11.28 20.46
N PHE A 698 18.83 11.60 19.17
CA PHE A 698 18.96 10.63 18.09
C PHE A 698 20.41 10.14 18.01
N CYS A 699 20.62 8.83 17.90
CA CYS A 699 21.70 8.29 17.06
C CYS A 699 21.48 6.79 16.77
N SER A 700 22.01 6.35 15.63
CA SER A 700 21.95 4.98 15.09
C SER A 700 22.99 4.05 15.71
N GLU A 701 22.71 2.74 15.75
CA GLU A 701 23.53 1.63 15.23
C GLU A 701 22.80 0.28 15.53
N LYS A 702 22.55 -0.60 14.55
CA LYS A 702 23.40 -1.70 14.05
C LYS A 702 23.66 -2.85 15.04
N TYR A 703 23.18 -4.03 14.63
CA TYR A 703 23.59 -5.41 14.99
C TYR A 703 23.14 -6.08 16.32
N LYS A 704 22.29 -7.11 16.10
CA LYS A 704 22.40 -8.51 16.57
C LYS A 704 22.20 -8.91 18.05
N ILE A 705 21.32 -9.93 18.17
CA ILE A 705 21.48 -11.23 18.91
C ILE A 705 20.75 -11.44 20.26
N TYR A 706 19.77 -12.37 20.18
CA TYR A 706 19.31 -13.43 21.11
C TYR A 706 18.44 -13.14 22.35
N CYS A 707 17.35 -13.93 22.40
CA CYS A 707 16.68 -14.67 23.51
C CYS A 707 16.47 -13.99 24.89
N ASP A 708 15.34 -14.17 25.57
CA ASP A 708 14.42 -15.32 25.60
C ASP A 708 13.03 -15.14 24.95
#